data_AF-A0A7J7KZH5-F1
#
_entry.id   AF-A0A7J7KZH5-F1
#
_cell.length_a   1.000
_cell.length_b   1.000
_cell.length_c   1.000
_cell.angle_alpha   90.00
_cell.angle_beta   90.00
_cell.angle_gamma   90.00
#
_symmetry.space_group_name_H-M   'P 1'
#
loop_
_entity.id
_entity.type
_entity.pdbx_description
1 polymer ?
#
loop_
_entity_poly.entity_id
_entity_poly.type
_entity_poly.pdbx_seq_one_letter_code
_entity_poly.pdbx_strand_id
1 'polypeptide(L)'
;MLNKSILCVAGKYLERHTPSSLNILLSLGSKASVWCRKHLKATLASTEESQEEEHSSMFFQLVLELLSFFAGSFSALAASPVLEQKMLMSIVEEFIFEQLSLTKDLISEIKRIQSDSPKVLKSAHVVLSDGIKLCRTYFQAINLDSCGMKTDADERSMDRESVDNVKEHVINIIKCTIDNLYELGIFAAKDGGSLVSILNVSWKGVLSLLQLGNGVLAVKVDVADIIATLFSLATESLRCAAESWSSHKEEVATAEAKRAFFPVKFYLNCALKISSQCLCQALTVYKEMALCALMISTFSISLSKETRFKALSEALAEFLEPTSILLIHTLLKPVEVKHMSKLLILDWLFAGQGPPNSTHLKDTNIDEIFTFKCEDMPREKMLFLGRVVLFLNLLKSSPDLGEDVSLGISLKLGWLFDCLVDEDIYSLILTLRVPVLCSLPPRAEFVWQSIFPSVSHALKTFMIVASSSLVCWEAVEFFLLENFLQPHFLVWEIVMDLWYFFVRYAEIELINEIIDKLYSLLKFIASSEPVLMPSSALRKMARSISLLLTYAPPSSIDRIYNAIVADERSPVSSTIYVALLIEGFPLNLLTDKLKLFATQRIVTAYYSFIDKNDKKLLVDNMLSSCGSSVIGAPVYALSSALQCLQISSSEINVKTLKFAVTIVHGYRSATTDTLKMSCCKLLGQTLAIISNLKHLCVSDEIAEVILELQTLFCNSDNILLYQCKSDLAIFMAALGYMEVIEDEESATTSAVWQLYHVLLRERHWAFIHLALTGFGYFAARTSCNQLWRFVPGDAALSFNIDTGIETDEERFMPEFKGFLQFLEKEAVASCDDQLPMLLKEGLTLKETLSKKVSSIKLEDPCSEMMEIDSEPQANKKRKLPHEICEGMALLHSGLKVMGDGIAQWQKQQYDSTELRTFSTHISCLKDVIAHLTGLTGSEL
;
A
#
# COMPACT_ATOMS: atom_id res chain seq x y z
N MET A 1 -68.84 5.22 17.63
CA MET A 1 -69.10 4.61 18.96
C MET A 1 -69.29 3.09 18.90
N LEU A 2 -70.28 2.56 18.14
CA LEU A 2 -70.53 1.12 18.07
C LEU A 2 -69.30 0.28 17.67
N ASN A 3 -68.60 0.67 16.60
CA ASN A 3 -67.39 -0.02 16.13
C ASN A 3 -66.26 -0.05 17.20
N LYS A 4 -66.14 1.03 17.99
CA LYS A 4 -65.19 1.10 19.10
C LYS A 4 -65.54 0.07 20.19
N SER A 5 -66.81 0.01 20.58
CA SER A 5 -67.29 -0.97 21.57
C SER A 5 -67.09 -2.41 21.10
N ILE A 6 -67.30 -2.69 19.81
CA ILE A 6 -67.06 -4.01 19.21
C ILE A 6 -65.58 -4.41 19.34
N LEU A 7 -64.64 -3.51 19.01
CA LEU A 7 -63.20 -3.78 19.14
C LEU A 7 -62.76 -3.99 20.59
N CYS A 8 -63.26 -3.19 21.53
CA CYS A 8 -62.95 -3.37 22.96
C CYS A 8 -63.47 -4.71 23.50
N VAL A 9 -64.65 -5.17 23.05
CA VAL A 9 -65.18 -6.49 23.42
C VAL A 9 -64.33 -7.58 22.77
N ALA A 10 -64.02 -7.45 21.48
CA ALA A 10 -63.16 -8.39 20.75
C ALA A 10 -61.80 -8.58 21.44
N GLY A 11 -61.14 -7.49 21.87
CA GLY A 11 -59.88 -7.54 22.62
C GLY A 11 -59.97 -8.33 23.92
N LYS A 12 -61.04 -8.15 24.71
CA LYS A 12 -61.26 -8.91 25.96
C LYS A 12 -61.48 -10.41 25.73
N TYR A 13 -62.09 -10.78 24.61
CA TYR A 13 -62.24 -12.20 24.23
C TYR A 13 -60.94 -12.82 23.75
N LEU A 14 -60.07 -12.01 23.13
CA LEU A 14 -58.74 -12.41 22.69
C LEU A 14 -57.82 -12.78 23.87
N GLU A 15 -57.92 -12.07 24.99
CA GLU A 15 -57.21 -12.38 26.25
C GLU A 15 -57.67 -13.70 26.92
N ARG A 16 -58.85 -14.22 26.58
CA ARG A 16 -59.43 -15.44 27.20
C ARG A 16 -59.06 -16.75 26.50
N HIS A 17 -58.18 -16.72 25.49
CA HIS A 17 -57.57 -17.88 24.80
C HIS A 17 -58.54 -19.03 24.43
N THR A 18 -59.66 -18.74 23.76
CA THR A 18 -60.54 -19.80 23.22
C THR A 18 -60.28 -20.01 21.72
N PRO A 19 -59.72 -21.16 21.29
CA PRO A 19 -59.30 -21.37 19.90
C PRO A 19 -60.45 -21.32 18.88
N SER A 20 -61.68 -21.63 19.29
CA SER A 20 -62.87 -21.56 18.43
C SER A 20 -63.31 -20.14 18.05
N SER A 21 -62.95 -19.11 18.84
CA SER A 21 -63.33 -17.72 18.58
C SER A 21 -62.27 -16.94 17.78
N LEU A 22 -61.04 -17.46 17.72
CA LEU A 22 -59.89 -16.80 17.10
C LEU A 22 -60.12 -16.46 15.62
N ASN A 23 -60.69 -17.40 14.84
CA ASN A 23 -61.04 -17.19 13.43
C ASN A 23 -61.94 -15.97 13.20
N ILE A 24 -62.97 -15.83 14.03
CA ILE A 24 -63.96 -14.75 13.91
C ILE A 24 -63.30 -13.42 14.28
N LEU A 25 -62.46 -13.40 15.31
CA LEU A 25 -61.75 -12.22 15.79
C LEU A 25 -60.71 -11.73 14.76
N LEU A 26 -59.94 -12.65 14.16
CA LEU A 26 -58.98 -12.31 13.11
C LEU A 26 -59.68 -11.77 11.87
N SER A 27 -60.74 -12.44 11.37
CA SER A 27 -61.51 -11.96 10.21
C SER A 27 -62.17 -10.59 10.48
N LEU A 28 -62.67 -10.35 11.69
CA LEU A 28 -63.18 -9.05 12.11
C LEU A 28 -62.09 -7.97 12.02
N GLY A 29 -60.89 -8.26 12.52
CA GLY A 29 -59.78 -7.33 12.45
C GLY A 29 -59.30 -7.05 11.02
N SER A 30 -59.27 -8.05 10.12
CA SER A 30 -58.94 -7.83 8.70
C SER A 30 -59.96 -6.90 8.03
N LYS A 31 -61.26 -7.15 8.25
CA LYS A 31 -62.34 -6.29 7.70
C LYS A 31 -62.31 -4.89 8.27
N ALA A 32 -62.05 -4.76 9.58
CA ALA A 32 -61.88 -3.46 10.23
C ALA A 32 -60.68 -2.69 9.65
N SER A 33 -59.59 -3.39 9.35
CA SER A 33 -58.41 -2.80 8.72
C SER A 33 -58.70 -2.24 7.32
N VAL A 34 -59.31 -3.04 6.46
CA VAL A 34 -59.71 -2.62 5.11
C VAL A 34 -60.68 -1.44 5.15
N TRP A 35 -61.63 -1.45 6.09
CA TRP A 35 -62.57 -0.34 6.30
C TRP A 35 -61.84 0.93 6.75
N CYS A 36 -60.94 0.83 7.73
CA CYS A 36 -60.14 1.95 8.21
C CYS A 36 -59.23 2.52 7.11
N ARG A 37 -58.64 1.69 6.26
CA ARG A 37 -57.81 2.16 5.13
C ARG A 37 -58.62 2.97 4.12
N LYS A 38 -59.83 2.50 3.77
CA LYS A 38 -60.73 3.24 2.87
C LYS A 38 -61.17 4.57 3.48
N HIS A 39 -61.52 4.57 4.76
CA HIS A 39 -61.93 5.81 5.43
C HIS A 39 -60.78 6.77 5.70
N LEU A 40 -59.56 6.29 5.96
CA LEU A 40 -58.38 7.14 6.08
C LEU A 40 -58.22 8.03 4.83
N LYS A 41 -58.35 7.45 3.64
CA LYS A 41 -58.29 8.20 2.37
C LYS A 41 -59.42 9.22 2.23
N ALA A 42 -60.64 8.87 2.66
CA ALA A 42 -61.80 9.77 2.60
C ALA A 42 -61.66 10.95 3.57
N THR A 43 -61.22 10.69 4.81
CA THR A 43 -61.00 11.70 5.85
C THR A 43 -59.84 12.64 5.51
N LEU A 44 -58.82 12.16 4.80
CA LEU A 44 -57.69 12.99 4.36
C LEU A 44 -58.01 13.85 3.11
N ALA A 45 -59.08 13.52 2.37
CA ALA A 45 -59.47 14.22 1.15
C ALA A 45 -60.53 15.31 1.39
N SER A 46 -61.12 15.38 2.59
CA SER A 46 -62.17 16.34 2.93
C SER A 46 -61.56 17.67 3.42
N THR A 47 -62.13 18.80 2.99
CA THR A 47 -61.56 20.15 3.12
C THR A 47 -62.49 21.13 3.88
N GLU A 48 -63.54 20.69 4.59
CA GLU A 48 -64.52 21.59 5.23
C GLU A 48 -64.43 21.59 6.78
N GLU A 49 -63.97 22.71 7.35
CA GLU A 49 -63.29 22.78 8.65
C GLU A 49 -64.13 22.68 9.96
N SER A 50 -65.47 22.62 9.97
CA SER A 50 -66.21 22.72 11.27
C SER A 50 -66.96 21.48 11.77
N GLN A 51 -67.46 20.60 10.89
CA GLN A 51 -68.03 19.30 11.30
C GLN A 51 -67.06 18.13 11.09
N GLU A 52 -65.99 18.32 10.32
CA GLU A 52 -65.01 17.29 10.01
C GLU A 52 -64.01 17.04 11.17
N GLU A 53 -63.75 18.01 12.05
CA GLU A 53 -62.82 17.84 13.17
C GLU A 53 -63.31 16.83 14.24
N GLU A 54 -64.59 16.87 14.63
CA GLU A 54 -65.16 15.87 15.55
C GLU A 54 -65.21 14.48 14.91
N HIS A 55 -65.54 14.40 13.61
CA HIS A 55 -65.52 13.15 12.87
C HIS A 55 -64.12 12.56 12.73
N SER A 56 -63.13 13.41 12.45
CA SER A 56 -61.70 13.06 12.33
C SER A 56 -61.14 12.57 13.66
N SER A 57 -61.37 13.29 14.76
CA SER A 57 -60.92 12.87 16.09
C SER A 57 -61.56 11.56 16.54
N MET A 58 -62.86 11.36 16.28
CA MET A 58 -63.54 10.10 16.57
C MET A 58 -63.04 8.93 15.71
N PHE A 59 -62.66 9.20 14.45
CA PHE A 59 -62.03 8.22 13.58
C PHE A 59 -60.63 7.83 14.08
N PHE A 60 -59.76 8.78 14.41
CA PHE A 60 -58.43 8.47 14.92
C PHE A 60 -58.47 7.80 16.30
N GLN A 61 -59.44 8.13 17.15
CA GLN A 61 -59.68 7.37 18.38
C GLN A 61 -60.06 5.90 18.08
N LEU A 62 -60.86 5.64 17.05
CA LEU A 62 -61.17 4.27 16.62
C LEU A 62 -59.93 3.56 16.07
N VAL A 63 -59.10 4.25 15.30
CA VAL A 63 -57.81 3.72 14.79
C VAL A 63 -56.89 3.34 15.93
N LEU A 64 -56.78 4.16 16.99
CA LEU A 64 -55.96 3.84 18.16
C LEU A 64 -56.41 2.56 18.86
N GLU A 65 -57.72 2.35 19.02
CA GLU A 65 -58.30 1.13 19.60
C GLU A 65 -58.13 -0.07 18.68
N LEU A 66 -58.09 0.15 17.37
CA LEU A 66 -57.82 -0.88 16.39
C LEU A 66 -56.33 -1.29 16.41
N LEU A 67 -55.40 -0.34 16.52
CA LEU A 67 -53.97 -0.62 16.68
C LEU A 67 -53.68 -1.34 18.01
N SER A 68 -54.35 -0.97 19.11
CA SER A 68 -54.22 -1.70 20.38
C SER A 68 -54.75 -3.14 20.25
N PHE A 69 -55.85 -3.33 19.53
CA PHE A 69 -56.37 -4.66 19.18
C PHE A 69 -55.35 -5.47 18.35
N PHE A 70 -54.64 -4.86 17.39
CA PHE A 70 -53.59 -5.55 16.62
C PHE A 70 -52.42 -5.99 17.49
N ALA A 71 -51.91 -5.11 18.35
CA ALA A 71 -50.82 -5.44 19.28
C ALA A 71 -51.21 -6.59 20.22
N GLY A 72 -52.44 -6.55 20.75
CA GLY A 72 -53.01 -7.63 21.56
C GLY A 72 -53.15 -8.94 20.76
N SER A 73 -53.58 -8.86 19.50
CA SER A 73 -53.72 -10.02 18.61
C SER A 73 -52.37 -10.68 18.30
N PHE A 74 -51.34 -9.90 17.97
CA PHE A 74 -49.98 -10.42 17.75
C PHE A 74 -49.40 -11.05 19.02
N SER A 75 -49.61 -10.42 20.19
CA SER A 75 -49.15 -10.96 21.47
C SER A 75 -49.83 -12.28 21.81
N ALA A 76 -51.15 -12.39 21.60
CA ALA A 76 -51.89 -13.63 21.83
C ALA A 76 -51.47 -14.75 20.86
N LEU A 77 -51.30 -14.42 19.57
CA LEU A 77 -50.80 -15.38 18.58
C LEU A 77 -49.38 -15.85 18.90
N ALA A 78 -48.52 -14.98 19.43
CA ALA A 78 -47.17 -15.36 19.86
C ALA A 78 -47.20 -16.24 21.13
N ALA A 79 -48.11 -15.99 22.06
CA ALA A 79 -48.25 -16.82 23.27
C ALA A 79 -48.78 -18.23 22.98
N SER A 80 -49.63 -18.38 21.95
CA SER A 80 -50.20 -19.66 21.52
C SER A 80 -50.14 -19.81 19.98
N PRO A 81 -49.01 -20.27 19.41
CA PRO A 81 -48.85 -20.40 17.95
C PRO A 81 -49.78 -21.48 17.38
N VAL A 82 -50.53 -21.14 16.33
CA VAL A 82 -51.58 -22.01 15.75
C VAL A 82 -51.03 -22.78 14.55
N LEU A 83 -50.20 -23.79 14.79
CA LEU A 83 -49.45 -24.49 13.72
C LEU A 83 -50.18 -25.70 13.10
N GLU A 84 -51.24 -26.21 13.73
CA GLU A 84 -51.84 -27.50 13.36
C GLU A 84 -52.99 -27.41 12.34
N GLN A 85 -53.52 -26.22 12.06
CA GLN A 85 -54.78 -26.06 11.32
C GLN A 85 -54.61 -25.19 10.06
N LYS A 86 -54.50 -25.84 8.89
CA LYS A 86 -54.22 -25.22 7.58
C LYS A 86 -55.11 -24.02 7.23
N MET A 87 -56.43 -24.14 7.45
CA MET A 87 -57.39 -23.07 7.13
C MET A 87 -57.18 -21.83 8.02
N LEU A 88 -56.78 -22.02 9.27
CA LEU A 88 -56.47 -20.93 10.21
C LEU A 88 -55.19 -20.19 9.82
N MET A 89 -54.15 -20.89 9.35
CA MET A 89 -52.90 -20.25 8.95
C MET A 89 -53.08 -19.30 7.76
N SER A 90 -53.93 -19.63 6.79
CA SER A 90 -54.26 -18.70 5.70
C SER A 90 -54.95 -17.42 6.18
N ILE A 91 -55.82 -17.54 7.19
CA ILE A 91 -56.52 -16.39 7.81
C ILE A 91 -55.54 -15.55 8.64
N VAL A 92 -54.59 -16.18 9.32
CA VAL A 92 -53.53 -15.49 10.08
C VAL A 92 -52.62 -14.70 9.13
N GLU A 93 -52.22 -15.30 8.01
CA GLU A 93 -51.42 -14.62 6.98
C GLU A 93 -52.13 -13.39 6.41
N GLU A 94 -53.38 -13.54 5.97
CA GLU A 94 -54.20 -12.43 5.46
C GLU A 94 -54.41 -11.35 6.52
N PHE A 95 -54.66 -11.75 7.77
CA PHE A 95 -54.79 -10.82 8.90
C PHE A 95 -53.53 -9.99 9.12
N ILE A 96 -52.36 -10.63 9.23
CA ILE A 96 -51.09 -9.94 9.45
C ILE A 96 -50.79 -8.98 8.30
N PHE A 97 -51.00 -9.42 7.06
CA PHE A 97 -50.84 -8.59 5.87
C PHE A 97 -51.69 -7.32 5.93
N GLU A 98 -52.99 -7.45 6.23
CA GLU A 98 -53.90 -6.30 6.31
C GLU A 98 -53.54 -5.35 7.47
N GLN A 99 -53.07 -5.86 8.60
CA GLN A 99 -52.67 -5.01 9.74
C GLN A 99 -51.40 -4.23 9.49
N LEU A 100 -50.40 -4.87 8.89
CA LEU A 100 -49.17 -4.18 8.50
C LEU A 100 -49.44 -3.16 7.42
N SER A 101 -50.27 -3.47 6.42
CA SER A 101 -50.63 -2.51 5.36
C SER A 101 -51.37 -1.28 5.90
N LEU A 102 -52.32 -1.42 6.84
CA LEU A 102 -52.96 -0.26 7.45
C LEU A 102 -51.97 0.55 8.31
N THR A 103 -51.10 -0.14 9.06
CA THR A 103 -50.06 0.52 9.87
C THR A 103 -49.13 1.34 8.98
N LYS A 104 -48.75 0.80 7.82
CA LYS A 104 -47.95 1.48 6.80
C LYS A 104 -48.65 2.73 6.27
N ASP A 105 -49.91 2.61 5.86
CA ASP A 105 -50.68 3.74 5.33
C ASP A 105 -50.81 4.87 6.37
N LEU A 106 -51.07 4.54 7.63
CA LEU A 106 -51.15 5.51 8.72
C LEU A 106 -49.83 6.25 8.96
N ILE A 107 -48.70 5.54 8.93
CA ILE A 107 -47.38 6.16 9.07
C ILE A 107 -47.06 7.04 7.86
N SER A 108 -47.40 6.59 6.64
CA SER A 108 -47.12 7.35 5.42
C SER A 108 -47.84 8.70 5.37
N GLU A 109 -49.01 8.79 5.98
CA GLU A 109 -49.85 9.98 6.03
C GLU A 109 -49.69 10.78 7.33
N ILE A 110 -48.72 10.45 8.18
CA ILE A 110 -48.63 10.96 9.56
C ILE A 110 -48.53 12.49 9.66
N LYS A 111 -47.95 13.14 8.66
CA LYS A 111 -47.85 14.61 8.57
C LYS A 111 -49.20 15.29 8.40
N ARG A 112 -50.20 14.60 7.82
CA ARG A 112 -51.56 15.11 7.64
C ARG A 112 -52.45 14.89 8.87
N ILE A 113 -52.02 14.05 9.83
CA ILE A 113 -52.79 13.62 11.02
C ILE A 113 -52.54 14.57 12.23
N GLN A 114 -52.47 15.88 12.00
CA GLN A 114 -51.87 16.90 12.87
C GLN A 114 -51.98 16.67 14.40
N SER A 115 -53.18 16.53 14.97
CA SER A 115 -53.40 16.49 16.44
C SER A 115 -53.17 15.12 17.10
N ASP A 116 -53.40 14.01 16.40
CA ASP A 116 -53.29 12.64 16.96
C ASP A 116 -52.03 11.88 16.52
N SER A 117 -51.23 12.48 15.63
CA SER A 117 -49.93 11.99 15.13
C SER A 117 -49.04 11.31 16.19
N PRO A 118 -48.69 11.92 17.34
CA PRO A 118 -47.80 11.28 18.32
C PRO A 118 -48.38 10.02 18.95
N LYS A 119 -49.71 9.96 19.15
CA LYS A 119 -50.38 8.78 19.69
C LYS A 119 -50.42 7.65 18.65
N VAL A 120 -50.75 7.98 17.41
CA VAL A 120 -50.77 7.03 16.30
C VAL A 120 -49.39 6.43 16.07
N LEU A 121 -48.33 7.24 16.06
CA LEU A 121 -46.94 6.77 15.95
C LEU A 121 -46.54 5.83 17.08
N LYS A 122 -46.92 6.15 18.33
CA LYS A 122 -46.63 5.30 19.49
C LYS A 122 -47.32 3.94 19.36
N SER A 123 -48.60 3.94 19.01
CA SER A 123 -49.36 2.69 18.82
C SER A 123 -48.84 1.88 17.63
N ALA A 124 -48.52 2.53 16.51
CA ALA A 124 -47.93 1.88 15.34
C ALA A 124 -46.58 1.23 15.65
N HIS A 125 -45.71 1.91 16.41
CA HIS A 125 -44.45 1.34 16.89
C HIS A 125 -44.65 0.06 17.72
N VAL A 126 -45.66 0.03 18.60
CA VAL A 126 -45.99 -1.17 19.40
C VAL A 126 -46.44 -2.31 18.48
N VAL A 127 -47.33 -2.04 17.52
CA VAL A 127 -47.80 -3.03 16.55
C VAL A 127 -46.64 -3.63 15.74
N LEU A 128 -45.72 -2.81 15.23
CA LEU A 128 -44.54 -3.30 14.50
C LEU A 128 -43.64 -4.16 15.40
N SER A 129 -43.38 -3.70 16.63
CA SER A 129 -42.59 -4.46 17.61
C SER A 129 -43.19 -5.83 17.92
N ASP A 130 -44.50 -5.89 18.16
CA ASP A 130 -45.18 -7.15 18.48
C ASP A 130 -45.31 -8.06 17.25
N GLY A 131 -45.42 -7.49 16.05
CA GLY A 131 -45.34 -8.24 14.78
C GLY A 131 -43.96 -8.91 14.58
N ILE A 132 -42.87 -8.22 14.91
CA ILE A 132 -41.51 -8.80 14.88
C ILE A 132 -41.38 -9.95 15.89
N LYS A 133 -41.92 -9.79 17.11
CA LYS A 133 -41.92 -10.86 18.12
C LYS A 133 -42.71 -12.07 17.65
N LEU A 134 -43.90 -11.84 17.07
CA LEU A 134 -44.74 -12.89 16.51
C LEU A 134 -43.98 -13.72 15.47
N CYS A 135 -43.36 -13.06 14.50
CA CYS A 135 -42.55 -13.71 13.46
C CYS A 135 -41.43 -14.57 14.07
N ARG A 136 -40.74 -14.06 15.11
CA ARG A 136 -39.70 -14.82 15.81
C ARG A 136 -40.23 -16.08 16.48
N THR A 137 -41.36 -15.98 17.17
CA THR A 137 -41.97 -17.14 17.84
C THR A 137 -42.46 -18.18 16.84
N TYR A 138 -43.06 -17.75 15.73
CA TYR A 138 -43.54 -18.66 14.67
C TYR A 138 -42.38 -19.37 13.99
N PHE A 139 -41.28 -18.66 13.73
CA PHE A 139 -40.07 -19.26 13.18
C PHE A 139 -39.47 -20.32 14.12
N GLN A 140 -39.31 -20.00 15.41
CA GLN A 140 -38.75 -20.91 16.41
C GLN A 140 -39.60 -22.18 16.60
N ALA A 141 -40.92 -22.05 16.51
CA ALA A 141 -41.84 -23.16 16.69
C ALA A 141 -41.80 -24.18 15.53
N ILE A 142 -41.24 -23.82 14.37
CA ILE A 142 -41.16 -24.68 13.17
C ILE A 142 -39.83 -25.46 13.06
N ASN A 143 -38.83 -25.13 13.89
CA ASN A 143 -37.49 -25.76 13.97
C ASN A 143 -36.91 -26.18 12.60
N LEU A 144 -36.44 -25.20 11.82
CA LEU A 144 -35.95 -25.38 10.44
C LEU A 144 -34.58 -26.08 10.31
N ASP A 145 -33.90 -26.42 11.41
CA ASP A 145 -32.52 -26.95 11.41
C ASP A 145 -32.36 -28.36 10.83
N SER A 146 -33.45 -29.06 10.44
CA SER A 146 -33.38 -30.44 9.92
C SER A 146 -33.22 -30.58 8.40
N CYS A 147 -33.16 -29.49 7.63
CA CYS A 147 -33.15 -29.58 6.16
C CYS A 147 -31.77 -29.28 5.56
N GLY A 148 -30.81 -30.15 5.86
CA GLY A 148 -29.46 -30.05 5.30
C GLY A 148 -28.76 -31.39 5.16
N MET A 149 -29.47 -32.48 4.83
CA MET A 149 -28.94 -33.68 4.16
C MET A 149 -30.13 -34.52 3.68
N LYS A 150 -30.36 -34.56 2.36
CA LYS A 150 -31.22 -35.58 1.75
C LYS A 150 -30.40 -36.87 1.67
N THR A 151 -30.74 -37.87 2.46
CA THR A 151 -30.52 -39.28 2.10
C THR A 151 -31.88 -39.96 2.04
N ASP A 152 -32.12 -40.57 0.88
CA ASP A 152 -33.31 -41.30 0.52
C ASP A 152 -33.54 -42.50 1.47
N ALA A 153 -34.74 -42.58 2.04
CA ALA A 153 -35.47 -43.82 2.31
C ALA A 153 -36.84 -43.50 2.96
N ASP A 154 -37.87 -43.60 2.12
CA ASP A 154 -39.23 -44.13 2.32
C ASP A 154 -40.10 -43.89 3.58
N GLU A 155 -41.39 -43.74 3.23
CA GLU A 155 -42.63 -43.94 4.00
C GLU A 155 -43.01 -42.98 5.14
N ARG A 156 -43.61 -41.83 4.75
CA ARG A 156 -44.83 -41.20 5.34
C ARG A 156 -45.21 -39.98 4.48
N SER A 157 -46.05 -40.16 3.47
CA SER A 157 -46.32 -39.15 2.43
C SER A 157 -47.46 -38.17 2.72
N MET A 158 -48.38 -38.44 3.66
CA MET A 158 -49.53 -37.56 3.93
C MET A 158 -49.25 -36.47 5.00
N ASP A 159 -48.33 -36.70 5.95
CA ASP A 159 -47.96 -35.71 6.99
C ASP A 159 -46.87 -34.73 6.55
N ARG A 160 -46.16 -35.00 5.44
CA ARG A 160 -45.11 -34.08 4.93
C ARG A 160 -45.70 -32.88 4.18
N GLU A 161 -46.75 -33.08 3.37
CA GLU A 161 -47.42 -31.98 2.65
C GLU A 161 -48.11 -30.98 3.58
N SER A 162 -48.66 -31.42 4.72
CA SER A 162 -49.30 -30.53 5.68
C SER A 162 -48.27 -29.65 6.41
N VAL A 163 -47.13 -30.23 6.79
CA VAL A 163 -46.03 -29.53 7.47
C VAL A 163 -45.29 -28.58 6.53
N ASP A 164 -45.06 -28.95 5.27
CA ASP A 164 -44.40 -28.07 4.29
C ASP A 164 -45.29 -26.89 3.87
N ASN A 165 -46.62 -27.06 3.85
CA ASN A 165 -47.55 -25.94 3.64
C ASN A 165 -47.55 -24.95 4.82
N VAL A 166 -47.50 -25.42 6.07
CA VAL A 166 -47.44 -24.54 7.25
C VAL A 166 -46.12 -23.75 7.28
N LYS A 167 -45.01 -24.38 6.90
CA LYS A 167 -43.71 -23.70 6.72
C LYS A 167 -43.79 -22.58 5.70
N GLU A 168 -44.40 -22.81 4.54
CA GLU A 168 -44.55 -21.81 3.49
C GLU A 168 -45.38 -20.60 3.98
N HIS A 169 -46.49 -20.83 4.70
CA HIS A 169 -47.28 -19.74 5.28
C HIS A 169 -46.47 -18.90 6.30
N VAL A 170 -45.64 -19.54 7.14
CA VAL A 170 -44.78 -18.78 8.07
C VAL A 170 -43.69 -18.01 7.35
N ILE A 171 -43.10 -18.59 6.30
CA ILE A 171 -42.14 -17.88 5.45
C ILE A 171 -42.80 -16.66 4.80
N ASN A 172 -44.04 -16.78 4.31
CA ASN A 172 -44.79 -15.67 3.72
C ASN A 172 -45.12 -14.58 4.75
N ILE A 173 -45.51 -14.96 5.97
CA ILE A 173 -45.74 -14.01 7.07
C ILE A 173 -44.46 -13.22 7.38
N ILE A 174 -43.33 -13.91 7.49
CA ILE A 174 -42.04 -13.27 7.76
C ILE A 174 -41.64 -12.37 6.59
N LYS A 175 -41.78 -12.84 5.35
CA LYS A 175 -41.51 -12.04 4.14
C LYS A 175 -42.37 -10.77 4.10
N CYS A 176 -43.68 -10.90 4.25
CA CYS A 176 -44.61 -9.77 4.29
C CYS A 176 -44.24 -8.75 5.38
N THR A 177 -43.78 -9.24 6.53
CA THR A 177 -43.33 -8.39 7.63
C THR A 177 -42.02 -7.67 7.29
N ILE A 178 -41.06 -8.36 6.67
CA ILE A 178 -39.81 -7.76 6.19
C ILE A 178 -40.09 -6.70 5.12
N ASP A 179 -40.92 -7.01 4.13
CA ASP A 179 -41.24 -6.08 3.03
C ASP A 179 -41.89 -4.79 3.56
N ASN A 180 -42.85 -4.91 4.50
CA ASN A 180 -43.46 -3.74 5.15
C ASN A 180 -42.45 -2.91 5.95
N LEU A 181 -41.61 -3.56 6.77
CA LEU A 181 -40.60 -2.87 7.56
C LEU A 181 -39.55 -2.21 6.65
N TYR A 182 -39.17 -2.85 5.55
CA TYR A 182 -38.25 -2.31 4.56
C TYR A 182 -38.77 -1.01 3.94
N GLU A 183 -40.00 -1.02 3.41
CA GLU A 183 -40.63 0.17 2.83
C GLU A 183 -40.83 1.29 3.85
N LEU A 184 -41.22 0.95 5.08
CA LEU A 184 -41.34 1.91 6.19
C LEU A 184 -39.99 2.50 6.59
N GLY A 185 -38.93 1.70 6.57
CA GLY A 185 -37.56 2.13 6.83
C GLY A 185 -37.07 3.16 5.81
N ILE A 186 -37.36 2.95 4.52
CA ILE A 186 -37.08 3.91 3.44
C ILE A 186 -37.90 5.19 3.64
N PHE A 187 -39.21 5.05 3.90
CA PHE A 187 -40.09 6.20 4.09
C PHE A 187 -39.63 7.07 5.27
N ALA A 188 -39.32 6.46 6.41
CA ALA A 188 -38.87 7.17 7.61
C ALA A 188 -37.52 7.90 7.40
N ALA A 189 -36.73 7.50 6.40
CA ALA A 189 -35.45 8.12 6.08
C ALA A 189 -35.56 9.39 5.20
N LYS A 190 -36.60 9.50 4.35
CA LYS A 190 -36.73 10.58 3.34
C LYS A 190 -36.80 12.00 3.91
N ASP A 191 -37.27 12.18 5.15
CA ASP A 191 -37.45 13.49 5.79
C ASP A 191 -36.35 13.82 6.80
N GLY A 192 -35.09 13.48 6.49
CA GLY A 192 -33.97 13.70 7.40
C GLY A 192 -34.07 12.89 8.71
N GLY A 193 -34.83 11.80 8.70
CA GLY A 193 -35.02 10.93 9.86
C GLY A 193 -35.96 11.50 10.94
N SER A 194 -36.90 12.39 10.61
CA SER A 194 -37.86 12.95 11.59
C SER A 194 -38.65 11.88 12.38
N LEU A 195 -38.76 10.66 11.84
CA LEU A 195 -39.41 9.49 12.44
C LEU A 195 -38.40 8.48 13.00
N VAL A 196 -37.45 8.92 13.83
CA VAL A 196 -36.35 8.10 14.38
C VAL A 196 -36.83 6.78 15.00
N SER A 197 -37.94 6.79 15.74
CA SER A 197 -38.47 5.57 16.39
C SER A 197 -38.93 4.53 15.37
N ILE A 198 -39.66 4.96 14.33
CA ILE A 198 -40.12 4.09 13.24
C ILE A 198 -38.93 3.60 12.41
N LEU A 199 -37.98 4.49 12.10
CA LEU A 199 -36.76 4.14 11.37
C LEU A 199 -35.97 3.04 12.09
N ASN A 200 -35.77 3.21 13.40
CA ASN A 200 -35.02 2.28 14.24
C ASN A 200 -35.73 0.92 14.39
N VAL A 201 -37.04 0.89 14.66
CA VAL A 201 -37.79 -0.39 14.77
C VAL A 201 -37.86 -1.12 13.42
N SER A 202 -37.96 -0.37 12.32
CA SER A 202 -38.04 -0.93 10.96
C SER A 202 -36.75 -1.64 10.57
N TRP A 203 -35.61 -0.94 10.56
CA TRP A 203 -34.33 -1.53 10.16
C TRP A 203 -33.79 -2.56 11.14
N LYS A 204 -33.99 -2.39 12.45
CA LYS A 204 -33.66 -3.44 13.43
C LYS A 204 -34.58 -4.64 13.31
N GLY A 205 -35.85 -4.44 12.95
CA GLY A 205 -36.81 -5.49 12.67
C GLY A 205 -36.38 -6.33 11.47
N VAL A 206 -36.09 -5.68 10.33
CA VAL A 206 -35.56 -6.33 9.11
C VAL A 206 -34.32 -7.15 9.45
N LEU A 207 -33.34 -6.53 10.12
CA LEU A 207 -32.12 -7.21 10.56
C LEU A 207 -32.43 -8.43 11.44
N SER A 208 -33.29 -8.26 12.45
CA SER A 208 -33.62 -9.35 13.37
C SER A 208 -34.37 -10.49 12.72
N LEU A 209 -35.17 -10.24 11.68
CA LEU A 209 -35.94 -11.28 11.01
C LEU A 209 -35.09 -12.04 10.00
N LEU A 210 -34.23 -11.35 9.25
CA LEU A 210 -33.25 -12.00 8.37
C LEU A 210 -32.27 -12.89 9.15
N GLN A 211 -31.95 -12.50 10.39
CA GLN A 211 -31.11 -13.28 11.32
C GLN A 211 -31.67 -14.65 11.71
N LEU A 212 -32.99 -14.86 11.62
CA LEU A 212 -33.61 -16.09 12.10
C LEU A 212 -33.30 -17.27 11.17
N GLY A 213 -33.14 -17.03 9.87
CA GLY A 213 -33.17 -18.06 8.85
C GLY A 213 -31.84 -18.68 8.42
N ASN A 214 -30.68 -18.28 8.97
CA ASN A 214 -29.35 -18.70 8.47
C ASN A 214 -29.24 -18.69 6.92
N GLY A 215 -29.82 -17.69 6.26
CA GLY A 215 -29.82 -17.58 4.80
C GLY A 215 -30.99 -18.29 4.06
N VAL A 216 -31.79 -19.13 4.71
CA VAL A 216 -32.96 -19.79 4.09
C VAL A 216 -34.01 -18.78 3.63
N LEU A 217 -34.20 -17.70 4.39
CA LEU A 217 -35.11 -16.60 4.03
C LEU A 217 -34.58 -15.74 2.86
N ALA A 218 -33.27 -15.79 2.57
CA ALA A 218 -32.62 -14.98 1.55
C ALA A 218 -32.95 -15.41 0.11
N VAL A 219 -33.64 -16.54 -0.08
CA VAL A 219 -34.14 -16.99 -1.39
C VAL A 219 -35.51 -16.37 -1.72
N LYS A 220 -36.29 -15.99 -0.70
CA LYS A 220 -37.67 -15.49 -0.84
C LYS A 220 -37.76 -13.96 -0.72
N VAL A 221 -36.78 -13.35 -0.07
CA VAL A 221 -36.64 -11.90 0.14
C VAL A 221 -35.45 -11.41 -0.69
N ASP A 222 -35.60 -10.27 -1.35
CA ASP A 222 -34.51 -9.62 -2.09
C ASP A 222 -33.52 -8.94 -1.13
N VAL A 223 -32.65 -9.74 -0.51
CA VAL A 223 -31.66 -9.25 0.45
C VAL A 223 -30.61 -8.36 -0.23
N ALA A 224 -30.33 -8.60 -1.52
CA ALA A 224 -29.42 -7.77 -2.30
C ALA A 224 -29.95 -6.33 -2.43
N ASP A 225 -31.22 -6.15 -2.79
CA ASP A 225 -31.88 -4.84 -2.84
C ASP A 225 -31.89 -4.14 -1.47
N ILE A 226 -32.14 -4.88 -0.39
CA ILE A 226 -32.09 -4.33 0.98
C ILE A 226 -30.69 -3.79 1.32
N ILE A 227 -29.63 -4.55 1.02
CA ILE A 227 -28.24 -4.14 1.27
C ILE A 227 -27.89 -2.91 0.40
N ALA A 228 -28.21 -2.95 -0.90
CA ALA A 228 -27.95 -1.85 -1.82
C ALA A 228 -28.67 -0.56 -1.38
N THR A 229 -29.92 -0.67 -0.94
CA THR A 229 -30.70 0.46 -0.43
C THR A 229 -30.11 1.05 0.85
N LEU A 230 -29.61 0.24 1.77
CA LEU A 230 -28.92 0.75 2.97
C LEU A 230 -27.66 1.55 2.60
N PHE A 231 -26.89 1.11 1.60
CA PHE A 231 -25.77 1.89 1.08
C PHE A 231 -26.23 3.16 0.39
N SER A 232 -27.28 3.11 -0.42
CA SER A 232 -27.87 4.30 -1.05
C SER A 232 -28.32 5.33 -0.02
N LEU A 233 -28.95 4.91 1.09
CA LEU A 233 -29.36 5.81 2.17
C LEU A 233 -28.16 6.42 2.90
N ALA A 234 -27.09 5.66 3.10
CA ALA A 234 -25.84 6.16 3.69
C ALA A 234 -25.17 7.20 2.79
N THR A 235 -25.04 6.90 1.50
CA THR A 235 -24.47 7.78 0.47
C THR A 235 -25.29 9.06 0.31
N GLU A 236 -26.62 8.97 0.26
CA GLU A 236 -27.51 10.14 0.17
C GLU A 236 -27.39 11.04 1.41
N SER A 237 -27.34 10.44 2.60
CA SER A 237 -27.17 11.18 3.85
C SER A 237 -25.84 11.93 3.88
N LEU A 238 -24.76 11.33 3.35
CA LEU A 238 -23.46 11.99 3.21
C LEU A 238 -23.48 13.09 2.15
N ARG A 239 -24.17 12.89 1.02
CA ARG A 239 -24.34 13.92 -0.02
C ARG A 239 -25.03 15.16 0.54
N CYS A 240 -26.18 14.99 1.20
CA CYS A 240 -26.90 16.09 1.82
C CYS A 240 -26.04 16.86 2.85
N ALA A 241 -25.21 16.14 3.62
CA ALA A 241 -24.30 16.77 4.56
C ALA A 241 -23.18 17.55 3.83
N ALA A 242 -22.60 16.97 2.79
CA ALA A 242 -21.57 17.61 1.98
C ALA A 242 -22.08 18.86 1.26
N GLU A 243 -23.28 18.82 0.68
CA GLU A 243 -23.95 19.97 0.08
C GLU A 243 -24.14 21.10 1.11
N SER A 244 -24.64 20.76 2.30
CA SER A 244 -24.79 21.74 3.39
C SER A 244 -23.46 22.40 3.73
N TRP A 245 -22.39 21.62 3.94
CA TRP A 245 -21.09 22.13 4.35
C TRP A 245 -20.33 22.87 3.24
N SER A 246 -20.55 22.51 1.98
CA SER A 246 -19.98 23.23 0.83
C SER A 246 -20.44 24.70 0.79
N SER A 247 -21.69 24.95 1.22
CA SER A 247 -22.27 26.30 1.28
C SER A 247 -21.91 27.10 2.55
N HIS A 248 -21.47 26.42 3.61
CA HIS A 248 -21.13 27.04 4.90
C HIS A 248 -19.71 27.63 4.89
N LYS A 249 -19.57 28.90 5.28
CA LYS A 249 -18.27 29.59 5.33
C LYS A 249 -17.52 29.42 6.66
N GLU A 250 -18.19 28.98 7.72
CA GLU A 250 -17.65 28.84 9.08
C GLU A 250 -17.19 27.42 9.40
N GLU A 251 -16.36 27.26 10.43
CA GLU A 251 -15.91 25.96 10.93
C GLU A 251 -17.08 25.18 11.55
N VAL A 252 -17.22 23.90 11.19
CA VAL A 252 -18.28 23.03 11.72
C VAL A 252 -17.86 22.48 13.08
N ALA A 253 -18.73 22.61 14.08
CA ALA A 253 -18.46 22.09 15.42
C ALA A 253 -18.46 20.54 15.43
N THR A 254 -17.59 19.93 16.25
CA THR A 254 -17.49 18.46 16.36
C THR A 254 -18.82 17.78 16.72
N ALA A 255 -19.67 18.42 17.54
CA ALA A 255 -20.98 17.88 17.92
C ALA A 255 -21.94 17.83 16.72
N GLU A 256 -21.88 18.82 15.83
CA GLU A 256 -22.66 18.86 14.59
C GLU A 256 -22.15 17.83 13.59
N ALA A 257 -20.82 17.71 13.46
CA ALA A 257 -20.17 16.67 12.66
C ALA A 257 -20.65 15.26 13.06
N LYS A 258 -20.58 14.94 14.36
CA LYS A 258 -21.03 13.65 14.90
C LYS A 258 -22.52 13.43 14.65
N ARG A 259 -23.35 14.48 14.81
CA ARG A 259 -24.80 14.42 14.54
C ARG A 259 -25.10 14.04 13.09
N ALA A 260 -24.36 14.59 12.13
CA ALA A 260 -24.52 14.26 10.71
C ALA A 260 -24.10 12.81 10.38
N PHE A 261 -23.06 12.29 11.03
CA PHE A 261 -22.56 10.93 10.77
C PHE A 261 -23.31 9.81 11.51
N PHE A 262 -24.09 10.10 12.56
CA PHE A 262 -24.86 9.07 13.29
C PHE A 262 -25.82 8.25 12.41
N PRO A 263 -26.66 8.86 11.54
CA PRO A 263 -27.53 8.11 10.63
C PRO A 263 -26.73 7.24 9.66
N VAL A 264 -25.64 7.77 9.10
CA VAL A 264 -24.76 7.05 8.18
C VAL A 264 -24.18 5.81 8.87
N LYS A 265 -23.61 5.98 10.07
CA LYS A 265 -23.10 4.88 10.88
C LYS A 265 -24.18 3.84 11.19
N PHE A 266 -25.41 4.26 11.44
CA PHE A 266 -26.53 3.34 11.68
C PHE A 266 -26.81 2.47 10.44
N TYR A 267 -26.95 3.07 9.25
CA TYR A 267 -27.20 2.32 8.01
C TYR A 267 -26.05 1.38 7.66
N LEU A 268 -24.80 1.84 7.75
CA LEU A 268 -23.62 1.01 7.48
C LEU A 268 -23.53 -0.18 8.44
N ASN A 269 -23.85 0.00 9.73
CA ASN A 269 -23.87 -1.11 10.69
C ASN A 269 -25.00 -2.11 10.42
N CYS A 270 -26.17 -1.65 9.96
CA CYS A 270 -27.23 -2.54 9.52
C CYS A 270 -26.79 -3.35 8.28
N ALA A 271 -26.23 -2.68 7.26
CA ALA A 271 -25.73 -3.32 6.06
C ALA A 271 -24.62 -4.34 6.36
N LEU A 272 -23.67 -3.98 7.23
CA LEU A 272 -22.58 -4.85 7.68
C LEU A 272 -23.11 -6.15 8.30
N LYS A 273 -24.06 -6.03 9.23
CA LYS A 273 -24.62 -7.21 9.93
C LYS A 273 -25.45 -8.11 9.02
N ILE A 274 -26.19 -7.54 8.06
CA ILE A 274 -26.94 -8.33 7.08
C ILE A 274 -25.96 -9.03 6.14
N SER A 275 -24.94 -8.31 5.67
CA SER A 275 -23.95 -8.82 4.72
C SER A 275 -23.14 -9.98 5.29
N SER A 276 -22.72 -9.89 6.56
CA SER A 276 -21.97 -10.96 7.22
C SER A 276 -22.76 -12.25 7.43
N GLN A 277 -24.08 -12.17 7.41
CA GLN A 277 -24.98 -13.32 7.57
C GLN A 277 -25.45 -13.89 6.24
N CYS A 278 -25.60 -13.05 5.23
CA CYS A 278 -26.07 -13.41 3.90
C CYS A 278 -24.95 -13.22 2.86
N LEU A 279 -23.81 -13.88 3.06
CA LEU A 279 -22.60 -13.69 2.24
C LEU A 279 -22.85 -13.86 0.73
N CYS A 280 -23.63 -14.86 0.32
CA CYS A 280 -23.94 -15.07 -1.09
C CYS A 280 -24.67 -13.87 -1.72
N GLN A 281 -25.59 -13.25 -0.98
CA GLN A 281 -26.31 -12.07 -1.44
C GLN A 281 -25.41 -10.83 -1.40
N ALA A 282 -24.59 -10.69 -0.36
CA ALA A 282 -23.60 -9.61 -0.25
C ALA A 282 -22.59 -9.63 -1.42
N LEU A 283 -22.18 -10.82 -1.88
CA LEU A 283 -21.31 -10.98 -3.05
C LEU A 283 -21.97 -10.53 -4.36
N THR A 284 -23.30 -10.49 -4.47
CA THR A 284 -23.97 -9.94 -5.66
C THR A 284 -23.92 -8.42 -5.72
N VAL A 285 -23.82 -7.76 -4.56
CA VAL A 285 -23.78 -6.29 -4.39
C VAL A 285 -22.41 -5.79 -3.91
N TYR A 286 -21.35 -6.54 -4.22
CA TYR A 286 -20.00 -6.21 -3.77
C TYR A 286 -19.52 -4.87 -4.32
N LYS A 287 -19.97 -4.48 -5.52
CA LYS A 287 -19.59 -3.22 -6.17
C LYS A 287 -20.14 -2.03 -5.42
N GLU A 288 -21.40 -2.09 -4.99
CA GLU A 288 -22.06 -1.06 -4.20
C GLU A 288 -21.39 -0.91 -2.83
N MET A 289 -21.07 -2.04 -2.19
CA MET A 289 -20.36 -2.06 -0.91
C MET A 289 -18.97 -1.43 -1.04
N ALA A 290 -18.21 -1.82 -2.06
CA ALA A 290 -16.87 -1.33 -2.31
C ALA A 290 -16.86 0.15 -2.74
N LEU A 291 -17.83 0.58 -3.55
CA LEU A 291 -18.03 1.99 -3.92
C LEU A 291 -18.35 2.85 -2.71
N CYS A 292 -19.22 2.38 -1.80
CA CYS A 292 -19.57 3.12 -0.58
C CYS A 292 -18.33 3.34 0.30
N ALA A 293 -17.52 2.30 0.52
CA ALA A 293 -16.26 2.44 1.26
C ALA A 293 -15.30 3.43 0.58
N LEU A 294 -15.18 3.35 -0.76
CA LEU A 294 -14.33 4.24 -1.54
C LEU A 294 -14.79 5.71 -1.48
N MET A 295 -16.10 5.96 -1.56
CA MET A 295 -16.67 7.30 -1.41
C MET A 295 -16.35 7.87 -0.02
N ILE A 296 -16.46 7.07 1.04
CA ILE A 296 -16.10 7.49 2.41
C ILE A 296 -14.61 7.83 2.50
N SER A 297 -13.72 7.00 1.95
CA SER A 297 -12.27 7.28 1.93
C SER A 297 -11.95 8.54 1.14
N THR A 298 -12.57 8.74 -0.03
CA THR A 298 -12.37 9.94 -0.86
C THR A 298 -12.89 11.20 -0.17
N PHE A 299 -14.05 11.10 0.48
CA PHE A 299 -14.64 12.18 1.25
C PHE A 299 -13.77 12.55 2.45
N SER A 300 -13.19 11.57 3.17
CA SER A 300 -12.24 11.80 4.26
C SER A 300 -11.06 12.69 3.82
N ILE A 301 -10.43 12.34 2.70
CA ILE A 301 -9.30 13.07 2.13
C ILE A 301 -9.71 14.49 1.71
N SER A 302 -10.87 14.62 1.09
CA SER A 302 -11.39 15.93 0.65
C SER A 302 -11.62 16.86 1.84
N LEU A 303 -12.13 16.34 2.96
CA LEU A 303 -12.24 17.10 4.21
C LEU A 303 -10.87 17.44 4.81
N SER A 304 -9.86 16.58 4.66
CA SER A 304 -8.50 16.85 5.17
C SER A 304 -7.74 17.92 4.38
N LYS A 305 -8.14 18.25 3.14
CA LYS A 305 -7.51 19.30 2.34
C LYS A 305 -7.71 20.70 2.93
N GLU A 306 -8.85 20.93 3.58
CA GLU A 306 -9.22 22.24 4.08
C GLU A 306 -9.19 22.29 5.61
N THR A 307 -8.49 23.29 6.16
CA THR A 307 -8.34 23.45 7.61
C THR A 307 -9.68 23.64 8.33
N ARG A 308 -10.67 24.27 7.68
CA ARG A 308 -12.01 24.48 8.27
C ARG A 308 -12.79 23.19 8.54
N PHE A 309 -12.42 22.09 7.88
CA PHE A 309 -13.09 20.80 8.01
C PHE A 309 -12.36 19.82 8.91
N LYS A 310 -11.37 20.30 9.68
CA LYS A 310 -10.59 19.49 10.62
C LYS A 310 -11.46 18.64 11.56
N ALA A 311 -12.46 19.26 12.20
CA ALA A 311 -13.38 18.56 13.11
C ALA A 311 -14.28 17.54 12.40
N LEU A 312 -14.64 17.78 11.14
CA LEU A 312 -15.39 16.82 10.30
C LEU A 312 -14.52 15.60 9.97
N SER A 313 -13.27 15.85 9.56
CA SER A 313 -12.31 14.79 9.22
C SER A 313 -12.02 13.88 10.42
N GLU A 314 -11.81 14.45 11.61
CA GLU A 314 -11.65 13.68 12.86
C GLU A 314 -12.91 12.87 13.22
N ALA A 315 -14.10 13.48 13.12
CA ALA A 315 -15.35 12.78 13.39
C ALA A 315 -15.62 11.65 12.38
N LEU A 316 -15.27 11.82 11.10
CA LEU A 316 -15.39 10.78 10.08
C LEU A 316 -14.45 9.61 10.36
N ALA A 317 -13.19 9.90 10.68
CA ALA A 317 -12.19 8.89 11.05
C ALA A 317 -12.61 8.09 12.30
N GLU A 318 -13.28 8.71 13.27
CA GLU A 318 -13.81 8.02 14.46
C GLU A 318 -15.06 7.15 14.15
N PHE A 319 -16.01 7.66 13.36
CA PHE A 319 -17.34 7.04 13.24
C PHE A 319 -17.50 6.12 12.02
N LEU A 320 -16.96 6.52 10.86
CA LEU A 320 -17.28 5.91 9.57
C LEU A 320 -16.14 5.06 9.01
N GLU A 321 -14.89 5.52 9.11
CA GLU A 321 -13.74 4.81 8.53
C GLU A 321 -13.62 3.35 9.04
N PRO A 322 -13.71 3.05 10.35
CA PRO A 322 -13.64 1.66 10.82
C PRO A 322 -14.76 0.79 10.27
N THR A 323 -15.99 1.33 10.18
CA THR A 323 -17.14 0.59 9.65
C THR A 323 -16.98 0.35 8.15
N SER A 324 -16.42 1.32 7.41
CA SER A 324 -16.18 1.20 5.96
C SER A 324 -15.17 0.11 5.62
N ILE A 325 -14.11 -0.04 6.42
CA ILE A 325 -13.10 -1.10 6.24
C ILE A 325 -13.70 -2.47 6.57
N LEU A 326 -14.50 -2.55 7.65
CA LEU A 326 -15.19 -3.79 8.04
C LEU A 326 -16.16 -4.30 6.96
N LEU A 327 -16.74 -3.42 6.14
CA LEU A 327 -17.56 -3.82 5.00
C LEU A 327 -16.73 -4.63 4.00
N ILE A 328 -15.56 -4.10 3.60
CA ILE A 328 -14.66 -4.81 2.67
C ILE A 328 -14.17 -6.13 3.29
N HIS A 329 -13.81 -6.12 4.58
CA HIS A 329 -13.42 -7.34 5.29
C HIS A 329 -14.52 -8.39 5.33
N THR A 330 -15.80 -7.98 5.37
CA THR A 330 -16.93 -8.93 5.36
C THR A 330 -16.95 -9.77 4.08
N LEU A 331 -16.39 -9.27 2.97
CA LEU A 331 -16.28 -10.03 1.72
C LEU A 331 -14.95 -10.79 1.61
N LEU A 332 -13.85 -10.23 2.13
CA LEU A 332 -12.51 -10.78 1.95
C LEU A 332 -12.10 -11.80 3.03
N LYS A 333 -12.57 -11.62 4.28
CA LYS A 333 -12.17 -12.44 5.44
C LYS A 333 -12.78 -13.85 5.48
N PRO A 334 -14.06 -14.07 5.14
CA PRO A 334 -14.68 -15.39 5.31
C PRO A 334 -14.01 -16.47 4.45
N VAL A 335 -13.97 -17.70 4.96
CA VAL A 335 -13.40 -18.87 4.26
C VAL A 335 -14.39 -19.41 3.22
N GLU A 336 -15.68 -19.18 3.42
CA GLU A 336 -16.77 -19.61 2.56
C GLU A 336 -16.77 -18.90 1.19
N VAL A 337 -16.15 -17.73 1.11
CA VAL A 337 -16.01 -16.98 -0.15
C VAL A 337 -14.86 -17.58 -0.96
N LYS A 338 -15.16 -18.02 -2.19
CA LYS A 338 -14.16 -18.59 -3.10
C LYS A 338 -13.04 -17.58 -3.39
N HIS A 339 -11.81 -18.08 -3.48
CA HIS A 339 -10.63 -17.28 -3.81
C HIS A 339 -10.82 -16.42 -5.06
N MET A 340 -11.37 -16.98 -6.15
CA MET A 340 -11.64 -16.23 -7.39
C MET A 340 -12.55 -15.02 -7.17
N SER A 341 -13.55 -15.12 -6.28
CA SER A 341 -14.43 -13.99 -5.96
C SER A 341 -13.68 -12.89 -5.21
N LYS A 342 -12.74 -13.24 -4.33
CA LYS A 342 -11.90 -12.27 -3.61
C LYS A 342 -10.95 -11.55 -4.56
N LEU A 343 -10.33 -12.29 -5.50
CA LEU A 343 -9.50 -11.69 -6.55
C LEU A 343 -10.32 -10.74 -7.44
N LEU A 344 -11.53 -11.12 -7.85
CA LEU A 344 -12.41 -10.24 -8.63
C LEU A 344 -12.75 -8.93 -7.91
N ILE A 345 -12.92 -8.96 -6.59
CA ILE A 345 -13.15 -7.75 -5.79
C ILE A 345 -11.89 -6.87 -5.78
N LEU A 346 -10.71 -7.46 -5.55
CA LEU A 346 -9.43 -6.74 -5.57
C LEU A 346 -9.11 -6.17 -6.96
N ASP A 347 -9.39 -6.92 -8.02
CA ASP A 347 -9.23 -6.47 -9.40
C ASP A 347 -10.15 -5.31 -9.73
N TRP A 348 -11.41 -5.35 -9.27
CA TRP A 348 -12.34 -4.25 -9.48
C TRP A 348 -11.93 -2.99 -8.71
N LEU A 349 -11.45 -3.13 -7.48
CA LEU A 349 -10.96 -2.02 -6.67
C LEU A 349 -9.64 -1.42 -7.19
N PHE A 350 -8.74 -2.28 -7.68
CA PHE A 350 -7.35 -1.95 -8.02
C PHE A 350 -7.00 -2.41 -9.44
N ALA A 351 -7.83 -2.01 -10.41
CA ALA A 351 -7.56 -2.23 -11.82
C ALA A 351 -6.49 -1.24 -12.32
N GLY A 352 -5.46 -1.76 -12.99
CA GLY A 352 -4.48 -0.93 -13.71
C GLY A 352 -5.12 -0.32 -14.95
N GLN A 353 -5.30 0.99 -14.95
CA GLN A 353 -5.52 1.75 -16.18
C GLN A 353 -4.42 2.79 -16.30
N GLY A 354 -3.86 2.91 -17.51
CA GLY A 354 -2.71 3.75 -17.82
C GLY A 354 -2.91 5.23 -17.50
N PRO A 355 -1.83 6.04 -17.64
CA PRO A 355 -1.80 7.41 -17.19
C PRO A 355 -2.98 8.19 -17.78
N PRO A 356 -3.87 8.72 -16.94
CA PRO A 356 -5.11 9.31 -17.42
C PRO A 356 -4.81 10.66 -18.07
N ASN A 357 -5.43 10.92 -19.23
CA ASN A 357 -5.32 12.19 -19.97
C ASN A 357 -5.31 13.39 -19.00
N SER A 358 -4.42 14.34 -19.27
CA SER A 358 -3.95 15.44 -18.42
C SER A 358 -5.00 16.50 -18.02
N THR A 359 -6.13 16.08 -17.47
CA THR A 359 -6.98 16.96 -16.68
C THR A 359 -6.48 16.94 -15.24
N HIS A 360 -5.88 18.05 -14.79
CA HIS A 360 -5.56 18.30 -13.39
C HIS A 360 -6.73 17.95 -12.48
N LEU A 361 -6.45 17.43 -11.28
CA LEU A 361 -7.40 17.38 -10.16
C LEU A 361 -7.92 18.80 -9.87
N LYS A 362 -8.95 19.24 -10.60
CA LYS A 362 -9.65 20.50 -10.33
C LYS A 362 -10.28 20.43 -8.94
N ASP A 363 -10.37 21.60 -8.29
CA ASP A 363 -11.19 21.81 -7.09
C ASP A 363 -12.67 21.60 -7.45
N THR A 364 -13.09 20.35 -7.49
CA THR A 364 -14.47 19.88 -7.59
C THR A 364 -15.11 19.97 -6.22
N ASN A 365 -16.37 20.40 -6.15
CA ASN A 365 -17.08 20.46 -4.87
C ASN A 365 -17.16 19.07 -4.21
N ILE A 366 -17.23 19.07 -2.88
CA ILE A 366 -17.17 17.86 -2.07
C ILE A 366 -18.41 16.94 -2.27
N ASP A 367 -19.54 17.50 -2.72
CA ASP A 367 -20.78 16.76 -3.01
C ASP A 367 -20.71 15.93 -4.30
N GLU A 368 -19.89 16.32 -5.28
CA GLU A 368 -19.73 15.60 -6.55
C GLU A 368 -19.23 14.16 -6.33
N ILE A 369 -18.53 13.88 -5.22
CA ILE A 369 -18.05 12.55 -4.81
C ILE A 369 -19.19 11.53 -4.74
N PHE A 370 -20.40 11.95 -4.39
CA PHE A 370 -21.52 11.05 -4.15
C PHE A 370 -22.40 10.84 -5.39
N THR A 371 -22.03 11.40 -6.55
CA THR A 371 -22.80 11.28 -7.79
C THR A 371 -22.41 10.07 -8.65
N PHE A 372 -21.27 9.44 -8.34
CA PHE A 372 -20.73 8.33 -9.13
C PHE A 372 -21.56 7.04 -9.03
N LYS A 373 -21.65 6.33 -10.15
CA LYS A 373 -22.22 4.98 -10.23
C LYS A 373 -21.11 3.93 -10.30
N CYS A 374 -21.47 2.67 -10.03
CA CYS A 374 -20.54 1.53 -10.05
C CYS A 374 -19.82 1.35 -11.41
N GLU A 375 -20.44 1.75 -12.53
CA GLU A 375 -19.90 1.57 -13.89
C GLU A 375 -18.82 2.60 -14.25
N ASP A 376 -18.93 3.82 -13.72
CA ASP A 376 -18.00 4.92 -14.01
C ASP A 376 -16.72 4.82 -13.18
N MET A 377 -16.80 4.10 -12.05
CA MET A 377 -15.77 4.01 -11.01
C MET A 377 -14.35 3.80 -11.57
N PRO A 378 -14.02 2.75 -12.34
CA PRO A 378 -12.62 2.41 -12.65
C PRO A 378 -11.80 3.54 -13.29
N ARG A 379 -12.46 4.48 -13.99
CA ARG A 379 -11.87 5.55 -14.81
C ARG A 379 -11.75 6.91 -14.11
N GLU A 380 -12.37 7.07 -12.94
CA GLU A 380 -12.53 8.39 -12.33
C GLU A 380 -11.33 8.81 -11.47
N LYS A 381 -10.65 9.90 -11.88
CA LYS A 381 -9.50 10.49 -11.15
C LYS A 381 -9.88 10.95 -9.75
N MET A 382 -11.12 11.42 -9.55
CA MET A 382 -11.56 11.99 -8.27
C MET A 382 -11.49 10.98 -7.12
N LEU A 383 -11.73 9.69 -7.41
CA LEU A 383 -11.73 8.62 -6.41
C LEU A 383 -10.34 8.01 -6.18
N PHE A 384 -9.33 8.43 -6.95
CA PHE A 384 -8.07 7.71 -7.05
C PHE A 384 -7.25 7.77 -5.75
N LEU A 385 -7.18 8.94 -5.12
CA LEU A 385 -6.53 9.09 -3.80
C LEU A 385 -7.30 8.33 -2.71
N GLY A 386 -8.63 8.25 -2.83
CA GLY A 386 -9.48 7.38 -2.00
C GLY A 386 -9.11 5.90 -2.13
N ARG A 387 -8.80 5.43 -3.35
CA ARG A 387 -8.33 4.05 -3.57
C ARG A 387 -6.98 3.81 -2.94
N VAL A 388 -6.05 4.76 -3.05
CA VAL A 388 -4.73 4.66 -2.40
C VAL A 388 -4.92 4.49 -0.89
N VAL A 389 -5.72 5.34 -0.25
CA VAL A 389 -5.99 5.21 1.20
C VAL A 389 -6.70 3.90 1.55
N LEU A 390 -7.66 3.46 0.75
CA LEU A 390 -8.33 2.17 0.96
C LEU A 390 -7.33 1.00 0.86
N PHE A 391 -6.42 1.03 -0.12
CA PHE A 391 -5.35 0.04 -0.28
C PHE A 391 -4.39 0.05 0.90
N LEU A 392 -3.99 1.23 1.39
CA LEU A 392 -3.16 1.36 2.60
C LEU A 392 -3.86 0.78 3.84
N ASN A 393 -5.16 1.00 3.98
CA ASN A 393 -5.94 0.43 5.06
C ASN A 393 -6.04 -1.10 4.95
N LEU A 394 -6.17 -1.65 3.73
CA LEU A 394 -6.09 -3.10 3.50
C LEU A 394 -4.73 -3.67 3.90
N LEU A 395 -3.62 -3.03 3.50
CA LEU A 395 -2.26 -3.43 3.90
C LEU A 395 -2.09 -3.43 5.43
N LYS A 396 -2.57 -2.38 6.12
CA LYS A 396 -2.52 -2.29 7.59
C LYS A 396 -3.36 -3.39 8.26
N SER A 397 -4.49 -3.73 7.68
CA SER A 397 -5.40 -4.77 8.18
C SER A 397 -5.08 -6.19 7.70
N SER A 398 -4.03 -6.37 6.90
CA SER A 398 -3.63 -7.68 6.37
C SER A 398 -3.39 -8.77 7.41
N PRO A 399 -2.97 -8.49 8.68
CA PRO A 399 -2.87 -9.56 9.69
C PRO A 399 -4.21 -10.24 10.00
N ASP A 400 -5.33 -9.56 9.75
CA ASP A 400 -6.69 -10.08 9.97
C ASP A 400 -7.28 -10.81 8.75
N LEU A 401 -6.55 -10.84 7.63
CA LEU A 401 -6.98 -11.40 6.35
C LEU A 401 -6.34 -12.79 6.09
N GLY A 402 -7.02 -13.60 5.27
CA GLY A 402 -6.51 -14.91 4.86
C GLY A 402 -5.32 -14.82 3.89
N GLU A 403 -4.55 -15.90 3.79
CA GLU A 403 -3.39 -16.02 2.89
C GLU A 403 -3.77 -15.76 1.42
N ASP A 404 -4.95 -16.19 1.03
CA ASP A 404 -5.51 -16.04 -0.31
C ASP A 404 -5.74 -14.57 -0.71
N VAL A 405 -6.14 -13.74 0.27
CA VAL A 405 -6.27 -12.29 0.09
C VAL A 405 -4.90 -11.61 0.11
N SER A 406 -4.01 -12.05 1.01
CA SER A 406 -2.65 -11.53 1.09
C SER A 406 -1.91 -11.71 -0.22
N LEU A 407 -2.02 -12.88 -0.86
CA LEU A 407 -1.47 -13.12 -2.20
C LEU A 407 -2.06 -12.14 -3.23
N GLY A 408 -3.38 -11.94 -3.23
CA GLY A 408 -4.04 -10.98 -4.11
C GLY A 408 -3.55 -9.55 -3.89
N ILE A 409 -3.29 -9.15 -2.65
CA ILE A 409 -2.70 -7.84 -2.31
C ILE A 409 -1.25 -7.74 -2.81
N SER A 410 -0.44 -8.79 -2.65
CA SER A 410 0.96 -8.83 -3.14
C SER A 410 1.02 -8.57 -4.65
N LEU A 411 0.13 -9.19 -5.42
CA LEU A 411 0.04 -9.02 -6.87
C LEU A 411 -0.43 -7.61 -7.29
N LYS A 412 -0.99 -6.82 -6.36
CA LYS A 412 -1.47 -5.44 -6.59
C LYS A 412 -0.53 -4.36 -6.07
N LEU A 413 0.62 -4.71 -5.50
CA LEU A 413 1.62 -3.71 -5.08
C LEU A 413 2.13 -2.85 -6.25
N GLY A 414 2.22 -3.44 -7.46
CA GLY A 414 2.53 -2.73 -8.70
C GLY A 414 1.58 -1.55 -8.96
N TRP A 415 0.27 -1.79 -8.81
CA TRP A 415 -0.75 -0.76 -8.99
C TRP A 415 -0.52 0.43 -8.05
N LEU A 416 -0.22 0.19 -6.77
CA LEU A 416 0.04 1.27 -5.82
C LEU A 416 1.23 2.13 -6.29
N PHE A 417 2.31 1.51 -6.74
CA PHE A 417 3.51 2.26 -7.14
C PHE A 417 3.31 3.03 -8.44
N ASP A 418 2.56 2.48 -9.39
CA ASP A 418 2.16 3.20 -10.59
C ASP A 418 1.33 4.45 -10.23
N CYS A 419 0.51 4.38 -9.18
CA CYS A 419 -0.22 5.54 -8.66
C CYS A 419 0.71 6.59 -8.04
N LEU A 420 1.77 6.18 -7.35
CA LEU A 420 2.71 7.09 -6.66
C LEU A 420 3.60 7.89 -7.62
N VAL A 421 3.68 7.49 -8.89
CA VAL A 421 4.46 8.20 -9.92
C VAL A 421 3.68 9.39 -10.52
N ASP A 422 2.34 9.41 -10.38
CA ASP A 422 1.51 10.52 -10.85
C ASP A 422 1.76 11.80 -10.04
N GLU A 423 2.01 12.92 -10.73
CA GLU A 423 2.43 14.19 -10.11
C GLU A 423 1.42 14.75 -9.10
N ASP A 424 0.12 14.65 -9.40
CA ASP A 424 -0.94 15.17 -8.54
C ASP A 424 -1.02 14.33 -7.25
N ILE A 425 -0.81 13.01 -7.35
CA ILE A 425 -0.86 12.09 -6.20
C ILE A 425 0.39 12.20 -5.36
N TYR A 426 1.55 12.20 -6.01
CA TYR A 426 2.85 12.36 -5.37
C TYR A 426 2.89 13.63 -4.50
N SER A 427 2.46 14.77 -5.05
CA SER A 427 2.43 16.05 -4.34
C SER A 427 1.49 16.01 -3.13
N LEU A 428 0.31 15.40 -3.27
CA LEU A 428 -0.65 15.25 -2.18
C LEU A 428 -0.14 14.29 -1.09
N ILE A 429 0.57 13.21 -1.43
CA ILE A 429 1.09 12.26 -0.43
C ILE A 429 2.15 12.91 0.49
N LEU A 430 2.94 13.83 -0.05
CA LEU A 430 3.94 14.57 0.71
C LEU A 430 3.34 15.72 1.54
N THR A 431 2.31 16.40 1.01
CA THR A 431 1.79 17.64 1.61
C THR A 431 0.55 17.44 2.47
N LEU A 432 -0.35 16.52 2.10
CA LEU A 432 -1.62 16.29 2.77
C LEU A 432 -1.41 15.60 4.11
N ARG A 433 -2.07 16.12 5.15
CA ARG A 433 -2.11 15.51 6.48
C ARG A 433 -3.50 14.95 6.75
N VAL A 434 -3.56 13.73 7.25
CA VAL A 434 -4.80 13.01 7.56
C VAL A 434 -4.82 12.69 9.06
N PRO A 435 -5.97 12.76 9.74
CA PRO A 435 -6.06 12.39 11.15
C PRO A 435 -5.90 10.89 11.32
N VAL A 436 -4.95 10.48 12.15
CA VAL A 436 -4.75 9.08 12.55
C VAL A 436 -5.06 8.93 14.03
N LEU A 437 -5.89 7.95 14.38
CA LEU A 437 -6.23 7.63 15.76
C LEU A 437 -5.08 6.84 16.40
N CYS A 438 -4.34 7.45 17.33
CA CYS A 438 -3.12 6.85 17.89
C CYS A 438 -3.32 6.06 19.21
N SER A 439 -4.53 5.99 19.78
CA SER A 439 -4.76 5.35 21.09
C SER A 439 -6.13 4.70 21.22
N LEU A 440 -6.18 3.59 21.99
CA LEU A 440 -7.45 3.02 22.47
C LEU A 440 -8.10 3.96 23.52
N PRO A 441 -9.44 4.00 23.60
CA PRO A 441 -10.18 4.83 24.57
C PRO A 441 -9.70 4.61 26.02
N PRO A 442 -9.64 5.63 26.89
CA PRO A 442 -10.51 6.82 26.92
C PRO A 442 -9.85 8.16 26.53
N ARG A 443 -8.55 8.19 26.20
CA ARG A 443 -7.85 9.37 25.67
C ARG A 443 -7.43 9.11 24.23
N ALA A 444 -8.42 9.01 23.35
CA ALA A 444 -8.20 8.95 21.91
C ALA A 444 -7.70 10.33 21.46
N GLU A 445 -6.41 10.45 21.15
CA GLU A 445 -5.83 11.66 20.56
C GLU A 445 -5.61 11.43 19.06
N PHE A 446 -6.05 12.41 18.27
CA PHE A 446 -5.81 12.43 16.83
C PHE A 446 -4.46 13.07 16.54
N VAL A 447 -3.60 12.32 15.85
CA VAL A 447 -2.33 12.86 15.34
C VAL A 447 -2.48 13.09 13.84
N TRP A 448 -2.31 14.33 13.43
CA TRP A 448 -2.31 14.72 12.03
C TRP A 448 -0.96 14.41 11.41
N GLN A 449 -0.89 13.34 10.64
CA GLN A 449 0.34 12.86 9.99
C GLN A 449 0.21 12.97 8.49
N SER A 450 1.34 13.17 7.79
CA SER A 450 1.33 13.06 6.34
C SER A 450 0.99 11.64 5.89
N ILE A 451 0.53 11.49 4.65
CA ILE A 451 0.21 10.17 4.10
C ILE A 451 1.49 9.34 3.89
N PHE A 452 2.62 9.98 3.57
CA PHE A 452 3.89 9.28 3.31
C PHE A 452 4.34 8.31 4.43
N PRO A 453 4.44 8.71 5.72
CA PRO A 453 4.73 7.77 6.81
C PRO A 453 3.71 6.62 6.91
N SER A 454 2.44 6.88 6.62
CA SER A 454 1.40 5.85 6.61
C SER A 454 1.61 4.83 5.48
N VAL A 455 2.11 5.26 4.31
CA VAL A 455 2.46 4.37 3.19
C VAL A 455 3.59 3.43 3.59
N SER A 456 4.71 3.98 4.08
CA SER A 456 5.86 3.19 4.55
C SER A 456 5.45 2.21 5.65
N HIS A 457 4.70 2.68 6.65
CA HIS A 457 4.26 1.82 7.75
C HIS A 457 3.33 0.69 7.28
N ALA A 458 2.35 0.99 6.42
CA ALA A 458 1.44 -0.02 5.89
C ALA A 458 2.17 -1.12 5.11
N LEU A 459 3.13 -0.73 4.27
CA LEU A 459 3.95 -1.67 3.48
C LEU A 459 4.84 -2.53 4.39
N LYS A 460 5.46 -1.96 5.42
CA LYS A 460 6.24 -2.73 6.42
C LYS A 460 5.37 -3.74 7.17
N THR A 461 4.18 -3.32 7.61
CA THR A 461 3.22 -4.25 8.25
C THR A 461 2.85 -5.39 7.31
N PHE A 462 2.57 -5.09 6.03
CA PHE A 462 2.24 -6.11 5.04
C PHE A 462 3.42 -7.04 4.75
N MET A 463 4.66 -6.55 4.68
CA MET A 463 5.85 -7.39 4.51
C MET A 463 5.97 -8.45 5.61
N ILE A 464 5.66 -8.10 6.86
CA ILE A 464 5.65 -9.08 7.97
C ILE A 464 4.60 -10.16 7.71
N VAL A 465 3.40 -9.78 7.30
CA VAL A 465 2.32 -10.74 6.99
C VAL A 465 2.71 -11.63 5.80
N ALA A 466 3.21 -11.04 4.71
CA ALA A 466 3.64 -11.76 3.53
C ALA A 466 4.77 -12.76 3.83
N SER A 467 5.68 -12.44 4.76
CA SER A 467 6.77 -13.34 5.16
C SER A 467 6.30 -14.65 5.81
N SER A 468 5.04 -14.73 6.25
CA SER A 468 4.47 -15.95 6.84
C SER A 468 4.10 -17.01 5.78
N SER A 469 4.06 -16.64 4.50
CA SER A 469 3.74 -17.53 3.37
C SER A 469 4.81 -17.41 2.29
N LEU A 470 5.33 -18.56 1.83
CA LEU A 470 6.37 -18.59 0.80
C LEU A 470 5.89 -17.94 -0.50
N VAL A 471 4.67 -18.25 -0.94
CA VAL A 471 4.11 -17.73 -2.20
C VAL A 471 3.86 -16.22 -2.11
N CYS A 472 3.36 -15.74 -0.97
CA CYS A 472 3.16 -14.31 -0.76
C CYS A 472 4.50 -13.55 -0.71
N TRP A 473 5.49 -14.11 -0.02
CA TRP A 473 6.84 -13.54 0.04
C TRP A 473 7.50 -13.50 -1.33
N GLU A 474 7.42 -14.57 -2.13
CA GLU A 474 8.00 -14.60 -3.47
C GLU A 474 7.44 -13.49 -4.37
N ALA A 475 6.13 -13.23 -4.30
CA ALA A 475 5.50 -12.13 -5.03
C ALA A 475 6.00 -10.75 -4.55
N VAL A 476 6.15 -10.55 -3.24
CA VAL A 476 6.68 -9.30 -2.67
C VAL A 476 8.17 -9.12 -2.99
N GLU A 477 8.96 -10.18 -2.87
CA GLU A 477 10.38 -10.19 -3.20
C GLU A 477 10.59 -9.82 -4.67
N PHE A 478 9.85 -10.47 -5.57
CA PHE A 478 9.89 -10.17 -7.00
C PHE A 478 9.55 -8.70 -7.25
N PHE A 479 8.47 -8.20 -6.67
CA PHE A 479 8.06 -6.80 -6.78
C PHE A 479 9.13 -5.81 -6.29
N LEU A 480 9.76 -6.08 -5.14
CA LEU A 480 10.81 -5.22 -4.59
C LEU A 480 12.09 -5.24 -5.45
N LEU A 481 12.45 -6.40 -6.02
CA LEU A 481 13.58 -6.53 -6.93
C LEU A 481 13.31 -5.82 -8.27
N GLU A 482 12.09 -5.91 -8.78
CA GLU A 482 11.66 -5.24 -10.01
C GLU A 482 11.75 -3.70 -9.89
N ASN A 483 11.46 -3.16 -8.70
CA ASN A 483 11.50 -1.73 -8.42
C ASN A 483 12.81 -1.24 -7.77
N PHE A 484 13.84 -2.10 -7.68
CA PHE A 484 15.10 -1.79 -7.00
C PHE A 484 15.85 -0.58 -7.59
N LEU A 485 15.74 -0.40 -8.91
CA LEU A 485 16.38 0.69 -9.66
C LEU A 485 15.37 1.71 -10.20
N GLN A 486 14.22 1.86 -9.54
CA GLN A 486 13.16 2.77 -9.99
C GLN A 486 13.69 4.22 -10.09
N PRO A 487 13.45 4.92 -11.22
CA PRO A 487 13.97 6.28 -11.42
C PRO A 487 13.15 7.35 -10.69
N HIS A 488 11.89 7.06 -10.33
CA HIS A 488 11.09 7.96 -9.53
C HIS A 488 11.55 7.94 -8.06
N PHE A 489 12.05 9.08 -7.58
CA PHE A 489 12.75 9.16 -6.30
C PHE A 489 11.87 8.73 -5.11
N LEU A 490 10.59 9.11 -5.06
CA LEU A 490 9.70 8.74 -3.94
C LEU A 490 9.54 7.22 -3.85
N VAL A 491 9.38 6.58 -5.00
CA VAL A 491 9.18 5.13 -5.07
C VAL A 491 10.48 4.42 -4.70
N TRP A 492 11.62 4.92 -5.19
CA TRP A 492 12.92 4.42 -4.82
C TRP A 492 13.19 4.52 -3.31
N GLU A 493 12.88 5.66 -2.69
CA GLU A 493 12.99 5.84 -1.23
C GLU A 493 12.13 4.84 -0.45
N ILE A 494 10.88 4.61 -0.88
CA ILE A 494 10.01 3.60 -0.27
C ILE A 494 10.60 2.20 -0.43
N VAL A 495 11.03 1.81 -1.63
CA VAL A 495 11.64 0.49 -1.89
C VAL A 495 12.87 0.29 -1.02
N MET A 496 13.76 1.27 -0.97
CA MET A 496 14.96 1.20 -0.15
C MET A 496 14.63 1.11 1.33
N ASP A 497 13.66 1.88 1.83
CA ASP A 497 13.17 1.80 3.21
C ASP A 497 12.60 0.40 3.57
N LEU A 498 11.92 -0.25 2.63
CA LEU A 498 11.46 -1.63 2.79
C LEU A 498 12.61 -2.63 2.81
N TRP A 499 13.62 -2.47 1.96
CA TRP A 499 14.81 -3.32 2.00
C TRP A 499 15.65 -3.09 3.27
N TYR A 500 15.77 -1.86 3.77
CA TYR A 500 16.44 -1.57 5.05
C TYR A 500 15.69 -2.23 6.20
N PHE A 501 14.37 -2.16 6.19
CA PHE A 501 13.53 -2.85 7.16
C PHE A 501 13.78 -4.37 7.10
N PHE A 502 13.78 -4.96 5.91
CA PHE A 502 14.09 -6.38 5.73
C PHE A 502 15.47 -6.75 6.28
N VAL A 503 16.55 -6.06 5.86
CA VAL A 503 17.93 -6.36 6.28
C VAL A 503 18.11 -6.23 7.79
N ARG A 504 17.38 -5.32 8.44
CA ARG A 504 17.49 -5.10 9.88
C ARG A 504 16.78 -6.15 10.73
N TYR A 505 15.71 -6.75 10.24
CA TYR A 505 14.83 -7.61 11.03
C TYR A 505 14.73 -9.07 10.53
N ALA A 506 15.18 -9.38 9.32
CA ALA A 506 15.17 -10.73 8.78
C ALA A 506 16.29 -11.61 9.36
N GLU A 507 16.16 -12.93 9.19
CA GLU A 507 17.20 -13.89 9.55
C GLU A 507 18.43 -13.75 8.64
N ILE A 508 19.62 -14.00 9.20
CA ILE A 508 20.91 -13.83 8.51
C ILE A 508 20.98 -14.68 7.23
N GLU A 509 20.35 -15.85 7.20
CA GLU A 509 20.31 -16.75 6.04
C GLU A 509 19.55 -16.12 4.87
N LEU A 510 18.37 -15.54 5.13
CA LEU A 510 17.55 -14.83 4.14
C LEU A 510 18.24 -13.56 3.64
N ILE A 511 18.87 -12.81 4.55
CA ILE A 511 19.67 -11.63 4.19
C ILE A 511 20.78 -12.01 3.21
N ASN A 512 21.52 -13.09 3.50
CA ASN A 512 22.58 -13.57 2.63
C ASN A 512 22.04 -14.06 1.27
N GLU A 513 20.89 -14.74 1.23
CA GLU A 513 20.28 -15.16 -0.05
C GLU A 513 19.95 -13.95 -0.94
N ILE A 514 19.30 -12.93 -0.40
CA ILE A 514 18.95 -11.71 -1.15
C ILE A 514 20.20 -10.96 -1.61
N ILE A 515 21.18 -10.81 -0.71
CA ILE A 515 22.45 -10.17 -1.03
C ILE A 515 23.19 -10.92 -2.14
N ASP A 516 23.22 -12.25 -2.10
CA ASP A 516 23.87 -13.06 -3.14
C ASP A 516 23.15 -12.93 -4.49
N LYS A 517 21.80 -12.84 -4.49
CA LYS A 517 21.01 -12.53 -5.70
C LYS A 517 21.36 -11.14 -6.25
N LEU A 518 21.40 -10.12 -5.40
CA LEU A 518 21.78 -8.76 -5.79
C LEU A 518 23.23 -8.70 -6.30
N TYR A 519 24.16 -9.42 -5.67
CA TYR A 519 25.54 -9.52 -6.14
C TYR A 519 25.65 -10.22 -7.50
N SER A 520 24.87 -11.28 -7.72
CA SER A 520 24.79 -11.99 -9.01
C SER A 520 24.22 -11.11 -10.13
N LEU A 521 23.23 -10.29 -9.81
CA LEU A 521 22.67 -9.27 -10.70
C LEU A 521 23.70 -8.17 -10.98
N LEU A 522 24.44 -7.70 -9.97
CA LEU A 522 25.52 -6.72 -10.15
C LEU A 522 26.62 -7.26 -11.08
N LYS A 523 26.99 -8.55 -10.94
CA LYS A 523 27.97 -9.21 -11.82
C LYS A 523 27.53 -9.25 -13.28
N PHE A 524 26.22 -9.33 -13.52
CA PHE A 524 25.66 -9.27 -14.86
C PHE A 524 25.80 -7.87 -15.48
N ILE A 525 25.36 -6.84 -14.76
CA ILE A 525 25.37 -5.45 -15.24
C ILE A 525 26.81 -4.96 -15.45
N ALA A 526 27.74 -5.39 -14.59
CA ALA A 526 29.15 -5.05 -14.68
C ALA A 526 29.83 -5.52 -15.98
N SER A 527 29.24 -6.48 -16.70
CA SER A 527 29.76 -6.94 -18.00
C SER A 527 29.41 -6.02 -19.17
N SER A 528 28.38 -5.17 -19.02
CA SER A 528 27.78 -4.39 -20.10
C SER A 528 27.88 -2.88 -19.95
N GLU A 529 28.09 -2.36 -18.73
CA GLU A 529 28.01 -0.92 -18.45
C GLU A 529 29.30 -0.25 -17.96
N PRO A 530 29.49 1.05 -18.23
CA PRO A 530 30.66 1.79 -17.75
C PRO A 530 30.58 2.15 -16.26
N VAL A 531 31.67 1.89 -15.52
CA VAL A 531 31.83 2.20 -14.07
C VAL A 531 31.91 3.69 -13.78
N LEU A 532 32.55 4.46 -14.67
CA LEU A 532 32.84 5.88 -14.41
C LEU A 532 31.70 6.84 -14.77
N MET A 533 30.52 6.31 -15.12
CA MET A 533 29.32 7.09 -15.41
C MET A 533 28.39 7.03 -14.18
N PRO A 534 28.22 8.12 -13.40
CA PRO A 534 27.44 8.10 -12.16
C PRO A 534 25.99 7.65 -12.32
N SER A 535 25.39 7.89 -13.50
CA SER A 535 24.01 7.51 -13.78
C SER A 535 23.84 6.07 -14.26
N SER A 536 24.92 5.32 -14.50
CA SER A 536 24.82 3.95 -15.00
C SER A 536 24.09 3.04 -14.01
N ALA A 537 23.39 2.02 -14.51
CA ALA A 537 22.74 1.03 -13.68
C ALA A 537 23.73 0.30 -12.78
N LEU A 538 24.96 0.08 -13.25
CA LEU A 538 26.03 -0.48 -12.43
C LEU A 538 26.28 0.38 -11.19
N ARG A 539 26.38 1.71 -11.36
CA ARG A 539 26.62 2.66 -10.27
C ARG A 539 25.40 2.81 -9.36
N LYS A 540 24.20 2.91 -9.93
CA LYS A 540 22.93 2.93 -9.16
C LYS A 540 22.77 1.66 -8.32
N MET A 541 23.05 0.50 -8.89
CA MET A 541 22.95 -0.79 -8.20
C MET A 541 24.03 -0.95 -7.13
N ALA A 542 25.28 -0.56 -7.43
CA ALA A 542 26.35 -0.55 -6.46
C ALA A 542 26.02 0.37 -5.27
N ARG A 543 25.42 1.55 -5.52
CA ARG A 543 24.94 2.45 -4.47
C ARG A 543 23.88 1.83 -3.59
N SER A 544 22.83 1.27 -4.18
CA SER A 544 21.77 0.63 -3.41
C SER A 544 22.31 -0.55 -2.58
N ILE A 545 23.18 -1.38 -3.16
CA ILE A 545 23.82 -2.49 -2.42
C ILE A 545 24.68 -1.94 -1.28
N SER A 546 25.58 -0.98 -1.54
CA SER A 546 26.41 -0.37 -0.49
C SER A 546 25.59 0.20 0.66
N LEU A 547 24.49 0.89 0.35
CA LEU A 547 23.54 1.39 1.36
C LEU A 547 22.90 0.27 2.16
N LEU A 548 22.42 -0.81 1.54
CA LEU A 548 21.86 -1.96 2.26
C LEU A 548 22.88 -2.59 3.20
N LEU A 549 24.13 -2.70 2.76
CA LEU A 549 25.20 -3.28 3.56
C LEU A 549 25.56 -2.47 4.79
N THR A 550 25.31 -1.16 4.82
CA THR A 550 25.51 -0.36 6.04
C THR A 550 24.62 -0.78 7.20
N TYR A 551 23.49 -1.44 6.91
CA TYR A 551 22.53 -1.96 7.89
C TYR A 551 22.65 -3.47 8.11
N ALA A 552 23.49 -4.15 7.31
CA ALA A 552 23.66 -5.60 7.39
C ALA A 552 24.60 -6.01 8.55
N PRO A 553 24.45 -7.24 9.08
CA PRO A 553 25.41 -7.78 10.03
C PRO A 553 26.84 -7.83 9.45
N PRO A 554 27.91 -7.57 10.23
CA PRO A 554 29.29 -7.58 9.74
C PRO A 554 29.70 -8.87 9.02
N SER A 555 29.17 -10.02 9.43
CA SER A 555 29.41 -11.32 8.78
C SER A 555 28.93 -11.38 7.32
N SER A 556 27.85 -10.67 6.99
CA SER A 556 27.30 -10.60 5.63
C SER A 556 28.17 -9.68 4.76
N ILE A 557 28.66 -8.58 5.33
CA ILE A 557 29.59 -7.66 4.65
C ILE A 557 30.92 -8.37 4.34
N ASP A 558 31.47 -9.10 5.32
CA ASP A 558 32.69 -9.88 5.17
C ASP A 558 32.55 -10.96 4.08
N ARG A 559 31.40 -11.63 4.01
CA ARG A 559 31.10 -12.63 2.97
C ARG A 559 31.17 -12.04 1.57
N ILE A 560 30.52 -10.91 1.34
CA ILE A 560 30.52 -10.23 0.03
C ILE A 560 31.90 -9.72 -0.31
N TYR A 561 32.59 -9.10 0.65
CA TYR A 561 33.95 -8.62 0.45
C TYR A 561 34.87 -9.76 -0.01
N ASN A 562 34.80 -10.91 0.67
CA ASN A 562 35.54 -12.11 0.27
C ASN A 562 35.08 -12.65 -1.08
N ALA A 563 33.79 -12.59 -1.43
CA ALA A 563 33.29 -13.03 -2.74
C ALA A 563 33.81 -12.16 -3.90
N ILE A 564 33.96 -10.84 -3.68
CA ILE A 564 34.54 -9.91 -4.65
C ILE A 564 36.05 -10.17 -4.79
N VAL A 565 36.73 -10.38 -3.67
CA VAL A 565 38.17 -10.59 -3.61
C VAL A 565 38.57 -12.01 -4.04
N ALA A 566 37.70 -13.02 -3.99
CA ALA A 566 38.07 -14.38 -4.40
C ALA A 566 38.23 -14.54 -5.93
N ASP A 567 37.58 -13.69 -6.73
CA ASP A 567 37.53 -13.78 -8.20
C ASP A 567 38.41 -12.69 -8.87
N GLU A 568 39.61 -12.42 -8.33
CA GLU A 568 40.47 -11.28 -8.74
C GLU A 568 40.97 -11.33 -10.17
N ARG A 569 41.01 -12.53 -10.76
CA ARG A 569 41.54 -12.73 -12.12
C ARG A 569 40.54 -12.30 -13.18
N SER A 570 39.28 -12.02 -12.81
CA SER A 570 38.25 -11.58 -13.75
C SER A 570 38.22 -10.05 -13.83
N PRO A 571 38.22 -9.46 -15.05
CA PRO A 571 38.09 -8.00 -15.22
C PRO A 571 36.75 -7.49 -14.67
N VAL A 572 35.71 -8.34 -14.63
CA VAL A 572 34.38 -8.04 -14.09
C VAL A 572 34.44 -7.84 -12.57
N SER A 573 35.18 -8.67 -11.83
CA SER A 573 35.33 -8.52 -10.37
C SER A 573 36.03 -7.21 -10.00
N SER A 574 37.05 -6.83 -10.78
CA SER A 574 37.75 -5.55 -10.59
C SER A 574 36.84 -4.34 -10.86
N THR A 575 35.94 -4.46 -11.84
CA THR A 575 34.95 -3.45 -12.23
C THR A 575 33.91 -3.28 -11.12
N ILE A 576 33.39 -4.38 -10.57
CA ILE A 576 32.46 -4.40 -9.44
C ILE A 576 33.10 -3.80 -8.19
N TYR A 577 34.33 -4.21 -7.87
CA TYR A 577 35.06 -3.73 -6.69
C TYR A 577 35.19 -2.21 -6.71
N VAL A 578 35.60 -1.64 -7.85
CA VAL A 578 35.73 -0.18 -8.00
C VAL A 578 34.36 0.51 -7.94
N ALA A 579 33.32 -0.04 -8.57
CA ALA A 579 31.98 0.54 -8.52
C ALA A 579 31.42 0.61 -7.09
N LEU A 580 31.56 -0.46 -6.31
CA LEU A 580 31.11 -0.52 -4.92
C LEU A 580 31.87 0.45 -4.03
N LEU A 581 33.20 0.55 -4.20
CA LEU A 581 34.01 1.50 -3.46
C LEU A 581 33.61 2.94 -3.76
N ILE A 582 33.44 3.29 -5.04
CA ILE A 582 33.03 4.65 -5.44
C ILE A 582 31.68 5.03 -4.83
N GLU A 583 30.76 4.07 -4.73
CA GLU A 583 29.43 4.26 -4.16
C GLU A 583 29.34 4.03 -2.65
N GLY A 584 30.48 4.03 -1.94
CA GLY A 584 30.51 4.07 -0.48
C GLY A 584 30.35 2.72 0.21
N PHE A 585 30.92 1.65 -0.33
CA PHE A 585 30.94 0.34 0.34
C PHE A 585 31.46 0.47 1.80
N PRO A 586 30.78 -0.12 2.81
CA PRO A 586 31.07 0.13 4.22
C PRO A 586 32.31 -0.62 4.73
N LEU A 587 33.50 -0.22 4.27
CA LEU A 587 34.78 -0.81 4.67
C LEU A 587 35.07 -0.69 6.18
N ASN A 588 34.48 0.31 6.84
CA ASN A 588 34.63 0.54 8.28
C ASN A 588 33.92 -0.50 9.15
N LEU A 589 32.90 -1.19 8.61
CA LEU A 589 32.10 -2.21 9.29
C LEU A 589 32.63 -3.64 9.10
N LEU A 590 33.70 -3.81 8.30
CA LEU A 590 34.41 -5.09 8.17
C LEU A 590 35.04 -5.50 9.51
N THR A 591 35.25 -6.81 9.71
CA THR A 591 36.04 -7.28 10.86
C THR A 591 37.46 -6.74 10.83
N ASP A 592 38.06 -6.48 12.00
CA ASP A 592 39.37 -5.81 12.11
C ASP A 592 40.47 -6.43 11.23
N LYS A 593 40.47 -7.76 11.09
CA LYS A 593 41.40 -8.49 10.21
C LYS A 593 41.18 -8.16 8.74
N LEU A 594 39.93 -8.19 8.27
CA LEU A 594 39.58 -7.90 6.89
C LEU A 594 39.72 -6.41 6.58
N LYS A 595 39.43 -5.54 7.54
CA LYS A 595 39.67 -4.10 7.44
C LYS A 595 41.14 -3.79 7.20
N LEU A 596 42.04 -4.37 8.00
CA LEU A 596 43.49 -4.20 7.82
C LEU A 596 43.97 -4.74 6.47
N PHE A 597 43.48 -5.91 6.06
CA PHE A 597 43.77 -6.49 4.75
C PHE A 597 43.27 -5.61 3.59
N ALA A 598 42.06 -5.06 3.70
CA ALA A 598 41.48 -4.16 2.72
C ALA A 598 42.29 -2.86 2.59
N THR A 599 42.67 -2.24 3.72
CA THR A 599 43.52 -1.04 3.74
C THR A 599 44.85 -1.31 3.05
N GLN A 600 45.56 -2.39 3.44
CA GLN A 600 46.85 -2.75 2.84
C GLN A 600 46.74 -2.99 1.34
N ARG A 601 45.68 -3.68 0.90
CA ARG A 601 45.40 -3.94 -0.52
C ARG A 601 45.21 -2.64 -1.31
N ILE A 602 44.35 -1.74 -0.83
CA ILE A 602 44.05 -0.46 -1.50
C ILE A 602 45.31 0.40 -1.59
N VAL A 603 46.06 0.54 -0.50
CA VAL A 603 47.30 1.33 -0.44
C VAL A 603 48.38 0.74 -1.37
N THR A 604 48.56 -0.58 -1.36
CA THR A 604 49.54 -1.26 -2.22
C THR A 604 49.19 -1.10 -3.70
N ALA A 605 47.91 -1.26 -4.05
CA ALA A 605 47.43 -1.06 -5.42
C ALA A 605 47.65 0.38 -5.89
N TYR A 606 47.37 1.36 -5.03
CA TYR A 606 47.58 2.78 -5.30
C TYR A 606 49.05 3.13 -5.58
N TYR A 607 49.98 2.72 -4.71
CA TYR A 607 51.41 2.97 -4.95
C TYR A 607 51.93 2.26 -6.18
N SER A 608 51.50 1.02 -6.42
CA SER A 608 51.89 0.28 -7.62
C SER A 608 51.43 0.99 -8.90
N PHE A 609 50.32 1.73 -8.84
CA PHE A 609 49.80 2.52 -9.95
C PHE A 609 50.58 3.83 -10.13
N ILE A 610 50.85 4.57 -9.05
CA ILE A 610 51.62 5.81 -9.12
C ILE A 610 53.05 5.53 -9.59
N ASP A 611 53.75 4.54 -9.02
CA ASP A 611 55.14 4.23 -9.36
C ASP A 611 55.29 3.85 -10.85
N LYS A 612 54.27 3.22 -11.45
CA LYS A 612 54.24 2.90 -12.89
C LYS A 612 53.99 4.13 -13.78
N ASN A 613 53.37 5.18 -13.26
CA ASN A 613 52.95 6.37 -14.02
C ASN A 613 53.71 7.66 -13.63
N ASP A 614 54.72 7.57 -12.76
CA ASP A 614 55.47 8.66 -12.14
C ASP A 614 56.10 9.65 -13.14
N LYS A 615 56.50 9.18 -14.33
CA LYS A 615 57.29 9.98 -15.30
C LYS A 615 56.53 10.48 -16.54
N LYS A 616 55.52 9.75 -17.01
CA LYS A 616 54.71 10.14 -18.18
C LYS A 616 53.42 9.32 -18.25
N LEU A 617 52.28 10.03 -18.29
CA LEU A 617 50.97 9.42 -18.52
C LEU A 617 50.80 9.11 -20.01
N LEU A 618 51.10 7.87 -20.39
CA LEU A 618 50.74 7.32 -21.70
C LEU A 618 49.51 6.41 -21.54
N VAL A 619 48.60 6.44 -22.50
CA VAL A 619 47.35 5.65 -22.49
C VAL A 619 47.63 4.15 -22.31
N ASP A 620 48.66 3.65 -23.01
CA ASP A 620 49.10 2.25 -22.95
C ASP A 620 49.68 1.89 -21.56
N ASN A 621 50.31 2.85 -20.87
CA ASN A 621 50.81 2.67 -19.50
C ASN A 621 49.67 2.71 -18.47
N MET A 622 48.65 3.54 -18.69
CA MET A 622 47.48 3.63 -17.80
C MET A 622 46.59 2.39 -17.85
N LEU A 623 46.43 1.78 -19.02
CA LEU A 623 45.66 0.54 -19.19
C LEU A 623 46.45 -0.72 -18.76
N SER A 624 47.76 -0.76 -18.98
CA SER A 624 48.61 -1.89 -18.56
C SER A 624 49.00 -1.86 -17.07
N SER A 625 48.94 -0.69 -16.42
CA SER A 625 49.19 -0.56 -14.97
C SER A 625 47.98 -0.91 -14.11
N CYS A 626 46.76 -0.82 -14.65
CA CYS A 626 45.54 -1.27 -14.02
C CYS A 626 45.29 -2.76 -14.34
N GLY A 627 45.09 -3.59 -13.32
CA GLY A 627 44.55 -4.95 -13.51
C GLY A 627 43.05 -4.98 -13.89
N SER A 628 42.47 -3.81 -14.17
CA SER A 628 41.06 -3.57 -14.47
C SER A 628 40.89 -2.82 -15.79
N SER A 629 39.71 -2.93 -16.40
CA SER A 629 39.32 -2.17 -17.60
C SER A 629 39.12 -0.67 -17.34
N VAL A 630 39.28 -0.20 -16.09
CA VAL A 630 38.98 1.16 -15.64
C VAL A 630 40.27 1.93 -15.38
N ILE A 631 40.53 2.95 -16.20
CA ILE A 631 41.70 3.82 -16.10
C ILE A 631 41.77 4.48 -14.71
N GLY A 632 42.85 4.19 -13.98
CA GLY A 632 43.15 4.70 -12.65
C GLY A 632 42.23 4.24 -11.53
N ALA A 633 41.60 3.07 -11.69
CA ALA A 633 40.84 2.38 -10.64
C ALA A 633 41.44 2.46 -9.22
N PRO A 634 42.76 2.28 -9.00
CA PRO A 634 43.36 2.40 -7.67
C PRO A 634 43.24 3.79 -7.03
N VAL A 635 43.20 4.86 -7.84
CA VAL A 635 43.02 6.25 -7.36
C VAL A 635 41.58 6.45 -6.88
N TYR A 636 40.59 5.99 -7.66
CA TYR A 636 39.17 6.03 -7.25
C TYR A 636 38.94 5.21 -5.98
N ALA A 637 39.50 4.00 -5.92
CA ALA A 637 39.39 3.12 -4.76
C ALA A 637 39.92 3.77 -3.49
N LEU A 638 41.09 4.42 -3.56
CA LEU A 638 41.68 5.10 -2.40
C LEU A 638 40.91 6.36 -2.00
N SER A 639 40.53 7.19 -2.98
CA SER A 639 39.73 8.40 -2.77
C SER A 639 38.46 8.10 -1.97
N SER A 640 37.72 7.07 -2.39
CA SER A 640 36.49 6.65 -1.70
C SER A 640 36.77 5.96 -0.37
N ALA A 641 37.83 5.15 -0.27
CA ALA A 641 38.18 4.49 0.98
C ALA A 641 38.56 5.48 2.09
N LEU A 642 39.20 6.61 1.77
CA LEU A 642 39.56 7.65 2.75
C LEU A 642 38.35 8.32 3.40
N GLN A 643 37.19 8.30 2.76
CA GLN A 643 35.95 8.82 3.34
C GLN A 643 35.38 7.91 4.44
N CYS A 644 35.73 6.61 4.43
CA CYS A 644 35.19 5.61 5.35
C CYS A 644 36.25 5.03 6.30
N LEU A 645 37.51 4.93 5.90
CA LEU A 645 38.61 4.34 6.65
C LEU A 645 39.56 5.41 7.19
N GLN A 646 39.96 5.25 8.46
CA GLN A 646 41.09 5.99 9.01
C GLN A 646 42.39 5.34 8.53
N ILE A 647 42.94 5.86 7.43
CA ILE A 647 44.25 5.46 6.90
C ILE A 647 45.32 6.30 7.62
N SER A 648 46.39 5.67 8.10
CA SER A 648 47.42 6.38 8.87
C SER A 648 48.19 7.37 7.98
N SER A 649 48.62 8.50 8.54
CA SER A 649 49.38 9.54 7.81
C SER A 649 50.73 9.04 7.29
N SER A 650 51.27 7.96 7.87
CA SER A 650 52.50 7.30 7.40
C SER A 650 52.32 6.46 6.14
N GLU A 651 51.09 6.08 5.79
CA GLU A 651 50.83 5.19 4.65
C GLU A 651 50.83 5.94 3.32
N ILE A 652 50.42 7.20 3.24
CA ILE A 652 50.34 7.98 1.98
C ILE A 652 51.28 9.17 2.06
N ASN A 653 52.29 9.24 1.19
CA ASN A 653 53.35 10.25 1.26
C ASN A 653 53.28 11.28 0.12
N VAL A 654 54.29 12.16 0.08
CA VAL A 654 54.41 13.29 -0.84
C VAL A 654 54.48 12.89 -2.32
N LYS A 655 54.70 11.61 -2.65
CA LYS A 655 54.57 11.10 -4.03
C LYS A 655 53.19 11.39 -4.64
N THR A 656 52.15 11.49 -3.81
CA THR A 656 50.80 11.87 -4.28
C THR A 656 50.76 13.29 -4.84
N LEU A 657 51.53 14.22 -4.26
CA LEU A 657 51.61 15.61 -4.76
C LEU A 657 52.35 15.65 -6.10
N LYS A 658 53.45 14.92 -6.23
CA LYS A 658 54.18 14.77 -7.51
C LYS A 658 53.30 14.12 -8.59
N PHE A 659 52.50 13.13 -8.21
CA PHE A 659 51.56 12.50 -9.13
C PHE A 659 50.47 13.48 -9.61
N ALA A 660 49.97 14.37 -8.75
CA ALA A 660 49.03 15.42 -9.15
C ALA A 660 49.63 16.36 -10.21
N VAL A 661 50.89 16.78 -10.03
CA VAL A 661 51.64 17.57 -11.04
C VAL A 661 51.79 16.79 -12.35
N THR A 662 52.15 15.51 -12.28
CA THR A 662 52.24 14.64 -13.46
C THR A 662 50.90 14.52 -14.21
N ILE A 663 49.76 14.51 -13.51
CA ILE A 663 48.42 14.55 -14.15
C ILE A 663 48.17 15.87 -14.86
N VAL A 664 48.51 17.01 -14.25
CA VAL A 664 48.36 18.34 -14.88
C VAL A 664 49.20 18.43 -16.16
N HIS A 665 50.45 17.97 -16.13
CA HIS A 665 51.32 17.88 -17.31
C HIS A 665 50.78 16.88 -18.35
N GLY A 666 50.19 15.78 -17.91
CA GLY A 666 49.49 14.81 -18.75
C GLY A 666 48.31 15.45 -19.49
N TYR A 667 47.49 16.26 -18.81
CA TYR A 667 46.37 16.98 -19.41
C TYR A 667 46.84 17.98 -20.48
N ARG A 668 47.91 18.73 -20.21
CA ARG A 668 48.49 19.70 -21.17
C ARG A 668 49.08 19.03 -22.39
N SER A 669 49.66 17.84 -22.22
CA SER A 669 50.29 17.07 -23.31
C SER A 669 49.32 16.14 -24.06
N ALA A 670 48.09 15.97 -23.57
CA ALA A 670 47.08 15.12 -24.18
C ALA A 670 46.56 15.70 -25.51
N THR A 671 46.56 14.86 -26.55
CA THR A 671 46.14 15.23 -27.91
C THR A 671 44.66 14.98 -28.19
N THR A 672 43.98 14.14 -27.39
CA THR A 672 42.55 13.81 -27.57
C THR A 672 41.71 14.26 -26.36
N ASP A 673 40.46 14.65 -26.63
CA ASP A 673 39.52 15.06 -25.58
C ASP A 673 39.16 13.94 -24.61
N THR A 674 39.21 12.68 -25.07
CA THR A 674 39.01 11.49 -24.22
C THR A 674 40.10 11.36 -23.15
N LEU A 675 41.36 11.63 -23.50
CA LEU A 675 42.47 11.59 -22.55
C LEU A 675 42.47 12.78 -21.62
N LYS A 676 42.13 13.97 -22.13
CA LYS A 676 41.90 15.15 -21.29
C LYS A 676 40.81 14.89 -20.26
N MET A 677 39.70 14.27 -20.66
CA MET A 677 38.61 13.88 -19.75
C MET A 677 39.07 12.86 -18.70
N SER A 678 39.85 11.84 -19.09
CA SER A 678 40.41 10.88 -18.13
C SER A 678 41.37 11.54 -17.13
N CYS A 679 42.24 12.44 -17.61
CA CYS A 679 43.15 13.22 -16.74
C CYS A 679 42.37 14.14 -15.79
N CYS A 680 41.30 14.80 -16.24
CA CYS A 680 40.42 15.59 -15.40
C CYS A 680 39.82 14.76 -14.26
N LYS A 681 39.20 13.61 -14.58
CA LYS A 681 38.60 12.75 -13.55
C LYS A 681 39.63 12.21 -12.56
N LEU A 682 40.83 11.83 -13.04
CA LEU A 682 41.93 11.41 -12.17
C LEU A 682 42.46 12.54 -11.30
N LEU A 683 42.56 13.76 -11.85
CA LEU A 683 42.97 14.94 -11.10
C LEU A 683 41.97 15.21 -9.98
N GLY A 684 40.67 15.22 -10.27
CA GLY A 684 39.62 15.44 -9.27
C GLY A 684 39.71 14.45 -8.09
N GLN A 685 39.82 13.15 -8.38
CA GLN A 685 39.99 12.15 -7.33
C GLN A 685 41.32 12.27 -6.58
N THR A 686 42.40 12.68 -7.25
CA THR A 686 43.70 12.92 -6.60
C THR A 686 43.62 14.12 -5.65
N LEU A 687 42.91 15.19 -6.05
CA LEU A 687 42.63 16.35 -5.20
C LEU A 687 41.79 15.94 -3.99
N ALA A 688 40.77 15.10 -4.17
CA ALA A 688 39.98 14.55 -3.07
C ALA A 688 40.84 13.73 -2.08
N ILE A 689 41.81 12.93 -2.56
CA ILE A 689 42.77 12.22 -1.69
C ILE A 689 43.60 13.21 -0.88
N ILE A 690 44.18 14.23 -1.52
CA ILE A 690 45.02 15.24 -0.84
C ILE A 690 44.20 15.98 0.22
N SER A 691 42.96 16.34 -0.11
CA SER A 691 42.05 17.08 0.77
C SER A 691 41.76 16.37 2.09
N ASN A 692 41.70 15.02 2.06
CA ASN A 692 41.44 14.21 3.24
C ASN A 692 42.70 13.98 4.12
N LEU A 693 43.89 14.29 3.61
CA LEU A 693 45.17 14.00 4.26
C LEU A 693 45.89 15.31 4.68
N LYS A 694 45.65 15.71 5.93
CA LYS A 694 46.16 16.98 6.48
C LYS A 694 47.67 17.17 6.32
N HIS A 695 48.47 16.11 6.50
CA HIS A 695 49.93 16.20 6.41
C HIS A 695 50.43 16.50 4.99
N LEU A 696 49.65 16.22 3.96
CA LEU A 696 49.99 16.60 2.58
C LEU A 696 49.74 18.10 2.33
N CYS A 697 48.70 18.66 2.95
CA CYS A 697 48.38 20.09 2.82
C CYS A 697 49.39 21.00 3.56
N VAL A 698 50.13 20.46 4.53
CA VAL A 698 51.16 21.17 5.31
C VAL A 698 52.57 20.98 4.70
N SER A 699 52.72 20.14 3.68
CA SER A 699 54.02 19.88 3.05
C SER A 699 54.45 21.01 2.12
N ASP A 700 55.73 21.37 2.11
CA ASP A 700 56.28 22.39 1.20
C ASP A 700 56.04 22.08 -0.29
N GLU A 701 55.90 20.80 -0.65
CA GLU A 701 55.63 20.36 -2.04
C GLU A 701 54.20 20.70 -2.52
N ILE A 702 53.28 21.12 -1.63
CA ILE A 702 51.91 21.55 -2.00
C ILE A 702 51.92 22.84 -2.84
N ALA A 703 52.93 23.69 -2.65
CA ALA A 703 53.10 24.94 -3.37
C ALA A 703 53.16 24.73 -4.88
N GLU A 704 53.88 23.69 -5.33
CA GLU A 704 54.01 23.33 -6.74
C GLU A 704 52.66 22.91 -7.33
N VAL A 705 51.88 22.11 -6.59
CA VAL A 705 50.53 21.67 -7.01
C VAL A 705 49.60 22.87 -7.18
N ILE A 706 49.60 23.82 -6.23
CA ILE A 706 48.74 25.02 -6.28
C ILE A 706 49.07 25.88 -7.50
N LEU A 707 50.35 26.11 -7.80
CA LEU A 707 50.79 26.89 -8.96
C LEU A 707 50.40 26.20 -10.28
N GLU A 708 50.55 24.88 -10.36
CA GLU A 708 50.16 24.11 -11.55
C GLU A 708 48.63 24.05 -11.75
N LEU A 709 47.84 24.03 -10.67
CA LEU A 709 46.38 24.14 -10.73
C LEU A 709 45.94 25.54 -11.15
N GLN A 710 46.54 26.60 -10.60
CA GLN A 710 46.24 27.98 -10.99
C GLN A 710 46.50 28.19 -12.48
N THR A 711 47.66 27.75 -12.96
CA THR A 711 48.00 27.85 -14.39
C THR A 711 47.08 27.01 -15.27
N LEU A 712 46.52 25.91 -14.76
CA LEU A 712 45.51 25.10 -15.47
C LEU A 712 44.14 25.77 -15.53
N PHE A 713 43.59 26.23 -14.41
CA PHE A 713 42.22 26.74 -14.30
C PHE A 713 42.07 28.21 -14.71
N CYS A 714 43.10 29.05 -14.53
CA CYS A 714 43.03 30.48 -14.85
C CYS A 714 43.37 30.78 -16.32
N ASN A 715 44.12 29.92 -17.01
CA ASN A 715 44.55 30.15 -18.40
C ASN A 715 43.75 29.36 -19.45
N SER A 716 42.73 28.58 -19.06
CA SER A 716 42.00 27.74 -20.01
C SER A 716 40.48 27.81 -19.86
N ASP A 717 39.81 28.28 -20.92
CA ASP A 717 38.34 28.33 -21.03
C ASP A 717 37.73 26.97 -21.42
N ASN A 718 38.26 25.87 -20.87
CA ASN A 718 37.93 24.54 -21.36
C ASN A 718 36.76 23.91 -20.59
N ILE A 719 35.67 23.61 -21.30
CA ILE A 719 34.43 23.03 -20.75
C ILE A 719 34.69 21.68 -20.03
N LEU A 720 35.77 20.97 -20.36
CA LEU A 720 36.10 19.70 -19.71
C LEU A 720 36.55 19.85 -18.24
N LEU A 721 37.10 20.99 -17.85
CA LEU A 721 37.57 21.24 -16.47
C LEU A 721 36.42 21.40 -15.46
N TYR A 722 35.17 21.60 -15.92
CA TYR A 722 33.99 21.63 -15.06
C TYR A 722 33.84 20.34 -14.23
N GLN A 723 34.29 19.19 -14.74
CA GLN A 723 34.20 17.91 -14.03
C GLN A 723 35.09 17.84 -12.79
N CYS A 724 36.11 18.71 -12.68
CA CYS A 724 37.03 18.75 -11.54
C CYS A 724 36.66 19.83 -10.51
N LYS A 725 35.73 20.74 -10.82
CA LYS A 725 35.49 21.94 -9.99
C LYS A 725 34.91 21.60 -8.61
N SER A 726 34.10 20.55 -8.49
CA SER A 726 33.62 20.08 -7.19
C SER A 726 34.76 19.61 -6.29
N ASP A 727 35.66 18.78 -6.83
CA ASP A 727 36.81 18.25 -6.10
C ASP A 727 37.84 19.34 -5.82
N LEU A 728 37.97 20.32 -6.73
CA LEU A 728 38.77 21.53 -6.50
C LEU A 728 38.23 22.34 -5.33
N ALA A 729 36.91 22.56 -5.22
CA ALA A 729 36.33 23.29 -4.10
C ALA A 729 36.60 22.60 -2.74
N ILE A 730 36.55 21.26 -2.71
CA ILE A 730 36.91 20.46 -1.53
C ILE A 730 38.40 20.61 -1.20
N PHE A 731 39.27 20.59 -2.22
CA PHE A 731 40.71 20.82 -2.07
C PHE A 731 41.03 22.21 -1.54
N MET A 732 40.42 23.24 -2.10
CA MET A 732 40.60 24.62 -1.65
C MET A 732 40.16 24.79 -0.19
N ALA A 733 39.13 24.08 0.26
CA ALA A 733 38.71 24.05 1.67
C ALA A 733 39.81 23.45 2.58
N ALA A 734 40.46 22.36 2.13
CA ALA A 734 41.50 21.67 2.88
C ALA A 734 42.81 22.49 3.03
N LEU A 735 43.04 23.46 2.14
CA LEU A 735 44.15 24.41 2.26
C LEU A 735 44.06 25.30 3.50
N GLY A 736 42.94 25.27 4.25
CA GLY A 736 42.83 25.95 5.55
C GLY A 736 43.82 25.43 6.60
N TYR A 737 44.43 24.25 6.37
CA TYR A 737 45.49 23.70 7.21
C TYR A 737 46.90 24.19 6.86
N MET A 738 47.07 24.88 5.72
CA MET A 738 48.34 25.48 5.31
C MET A 738 48.55 26.82 6.02
N GLU A 739 49.78 27.12 6.42
CA GLU A 739 50.15 28.48 6.85
C GLU A 739 50.18 29.40 5.63
N VAL A 740 49.21 30.32 5.57
CA VAL A 740 49.12 31.31 4.49
C VAL A 740 49.91 32.54 4.92
N ILE A 741 50.98 32.85 4.19
CA ILE A 741 51.81 34.03 4.41
C ILE A 741 51.13 35.23 3.77
N GLU A 742 50.86 36.27 4.57
CA GLU A 742 50.22 37.53 4.16
C GLU A 742 51.20 38.49 3.45
N ASP A 743 51.96 37.97 2.48
CA ASP A 743 52.91 38.77 1.70
C ASP A 743 52.52 38.77 0.20
N GLU A 744 52.49 39.96 -0.41
CA GLU A 744 52.08 40.16 -1.80
C GLU A 744 53.05 39.53 -2.81
N GLU A 745 54.28 39.23 -2.39
CA GLU A 745 55.30 38.58 -3.22
C GLU A 745 55.16 37.04 -3.25
N SER A 746 54.28 36.45 -2.43
CA SER A 746 54.11 35.01 -2.38
C SER A 746 53.23 34.49 -3.53
N ALA A 747 53.89 33.90 -4.54
CA ALA A 747 53.23 33.34 -5.73
C ALA A 747 52.15 32.28 -5.38
N THR A 748 52.34 31.55 -4.27
CA THR A 748 51.40 30.54 -3.76
C THR A 748 50.11 31.16 -3.23
N THR A 749 50.19 32.18 -2.38
CA THR A 749 49.02 32.87 -1.82
C THR A 749 48.23 33.57 -2.91
N SER A 750 48.91 34.23 -3.86
CA SER A 750 48.26 34.81 -5.04
C SER A 750 47.55 33.75 -5.90
N ALA A 751 48.11 32.55 -6.02
CA ALA A 751 47.49 31.46 -6.78
C ALA A 751 46.24 30.91 -6.07
N VAL A 752 46.23 30.81 -4.74
CA VAL A 752 45.05 30.42 -3.97
C VAL A 752 43.92 31.45 -4.13
N TRP A 753 44.22 32.76 -4.11
CA TRP A 753 43.23 33.80 -4.36
C TRP A 753 42.55 33.63 -5.71
N GLN A 754 43.35 33.47 -6.77
CA GLN A 754 42.84 33.34 -8.12
C GLN A 754 42.02 32.06 -8.33
N LEU A 755 42.38 30.95 -7.68
CA LEU A 755 41.59 29.72 -7.73
C LEU A 755 40.23 29.85 -7.02
N TYR A 756 40.16 30.52 -5.86
CA TYR A 756 38.87 30.85 -5.25
C TYR A 756 38.07 31.81 -6.13
N HIS A 757 38.73 32.73 -6.83
CA HIS A 757 38.02 33.60 -7.76
C HIS A 757 37.36 32.83 -8.90
N VAL A 758 38.03 31.81 -9.44
CA VAL A 758 37.46 30.92 -10.46
C VAL A 758 36.23 30.18 -9.93
N LEU A 759 36.27 29.65 -8.70
CA LEU A 759 35.16 28.92 -8.10
C LEU A 759 33.96 29.81 -7.76
N LEU A 760 34.21 31.02 -7.25
CA LEU A 760 33.15 31.95 -6.83
C LEU A 760 32.52 32.71 -8.02
N ARG A 761 33.18 32.75 -9.18
CA ARG A 761 32.61 33.26 -10.45
C ARG A 761 31.68 32.28 -11.17
N GLU A 762 31.49 31.08 -10.62
CA GLU A 762 30.59 30.09 -11.21
C GLU A 762 29.13 30.56 -11.21
N ARG A 763 28.37 30.11 -12.22
CA ARG A 763 26.93 30.42 -12.34
C ARG A 763 26.03 29.27 -11.94
N HIS A 764 26.56 28.05 -11.83
CA HIS A 764 25.77 26.88 -11.47
C HIS A 764 25.57 26.82 -9.96
N TRP A 765 24.32 26.83 -9.50
CA TRP A 765 23.95 26.90 -8.08
C TRP A 765 24.72 25.88 -7.21
N ALA A 766 24.83 24.62 -7.65
CA ALA A 766 25.52 23.58 -6.88
C ALA A 766 27.02 23.87 -6.68
N PHE A 767 27.71 24.43 -7.70
CA PHE A 767 29.12 24.79 -7.56
C PHE A 767 29.29 26.03 -6.69
N ILE A 768 28.38 27.00 -6.77
CA ILE A 768 28.38 28.17 -5.88
C ILE A 768 28.22 27.72 -4.42
N HIS A 769 27.25 26.86 -4.12
CA HIS A 769 27.07 26.33 -2.76
C HIS A 769 28.29 25.55 -2.27
N LEU A 770 28.90 24.71 -3.11
CA LEU A 770 30.13 23.98 -2.76
C LEU A 770 31.31 24.93 -2.52
N ALA A 771 31.51 25.91 -3.39
CA ALA A 771 32.57 26.90 -3.28
C ALA A 771 32.42 27.75 -2.01
N LEU A 772 31.20 28.20 -1.67
CA LEU A 772 30.91 28.95 -0.46
C LEU A 772 31.08 28.12 0.80
N THR A 773 30.61 26.86 0.78
CA THR A 773 30.79 25.94 1.92
C THR A 773 32.27 25.66 2.15
N GLY A 774 33.02 25.41 1.07
CA GLY A 774 34.47 25.21 1.11
C GLY A 774 35.22 26.45 1.60
N PHE A 775 34.86 27.63 1.10
CA PHE A 775 35.42 28.91 1.54
C PHE A 775 35.14 29.18 3.02
N GLY A 776 33.91 28.93 3.49
CA GLY A 776 33.57 29.03 4.91
C GLY A 776 34.39 28.07 5.79
N TYR A 777 34.64 26.85 5.30
CA TYR A 777 35.50 25.89 5.99
C TYR A 777 36.96 26.34 6.07
N PHE A 778 37.50 26.90 4.97
CA PHE A 778 38.82 27.50 4.88
C PHE A 778 38.97 28.72 5.80
N ALA A 779 38.06 29.67 5.70
CA ALA A 779 38.03 30.91 6.49
C ALA A 779 38.01 30.65 7.99
N ALA A 780 37.32 29.59 8.44
CA ALA A 780 37.25 29.21 9.85
C ALA A 780 38.56 28.62 10.41
N ARG A 781 39.53 28.24 9.56
CA ARG A 781 40.71 27.46 9.94
C ARG A 781 42.04 28.06 9.50
N THR A 782 42.04 28.94 8.51
CA THR A 782 43.24 29.63 8.05
C THR A 782 43.76 30.63 9.08
N SER A 783 45.07 30.87 9.05
CA SER A 783 45.74 31.95 9.80
C SER A 783 45.64 33.32 9.12
N CYS A 784 45.06 33.39 7.90
CA CYS A 784 44.96 34.62 7.11
C CYS A 784 43.82 35.52 7.59
N ASN A 785 44.16 36.79 7.85
CA ASN A 785 43.22 37.85 8.25
C ASN A 785 42.61 38.56 7.04
N GLN A 786 43.28 38.54 5.87
CA GLN A 786 42.85 39.22 4.64
C GLN A 786 41.87 38.40 3.78
N LEU A 787 40.84 37.81 4.41
CA LEU A 787 39.91 36.90 3.75
C LEU A 787 39.12 37.53 2.59
N TRP A 788 38.93 38.85 2.59
CA TRP A 788 38.24 39.58 1.52
C TRP A 788 38.95 39.46 0.17
N ARG A 789 40.28 39.26 0.14
CA ARG A 789 41.08 39.11 -1.09
C ARG A 789 40.75 37.82 -1.86
N PHE A 790 40.16 36.83 -1.20
CA PHE A 790 39.81 35.53 -1.79
C PHE A 790 38.46 35.55 -2.52
N VAL A 791 37.70 36.64 -2.44
CA VAL A 791 36.41 36.79 -3.14
C VAL A 791 36.59 37.72 -4.36
N PRO A 792 36.11 37.34 -5.55
CA PRO A 792 36.13 38.23 -6.72
C PRO A 792 35.33 39.51 -6.46
N GLY A 793 35.84 40.66 -6.90
CA GLY A 793 35.11 41.95 -6.80
C GLY A 793 33.77 41.98 -7.54
N ASP A 794 33.55 41.06 -8.49
CA ASP A 794 32.32 40.90 -9.27
C ASP A 794 31.38 39.80 -8.74
N ALA A 795 31.82 38.91 -7.85
CA ALA A 795 31.06 37.74 -7.37
C ALA A 795 30.09 38.05 -6.21
N ALA A 796 29.44 39.21 -6.30
CA ALA A 796 28.52 39.81 -5.34
C ALA A 796 29.21 40.48 -4.13
N LEU A 797 29.17 41.82 -4.16
CA LEU A 797 29.21 42.76 -3.03
C LEU A 797 30.54 43.47 -2.70
N SER A 798 31.13 44.13 -3.69
CA SER A 798 31.98 45.30 -3.42
C SER A 798 31.90 46.44 -4.44
N PHE A 799 31.16 46.27 -5.54
CA PHE A 799 31.00 47.32 -6.54
C PHE A 799 29.57 47.85 -6.59
N ASN A 800 29.36 49.01 -5.95
CA ASN A 800 28.19 49.82 -6.26
C ASN A 800 28.45 50.47 -7.64
N ILE A 801 27.76 49.95 -8.66
CA ILE A 801 27.86 50.40 -10.07
C ILE A 801 27.63 51.92 -10.19
N ASP A 802 26.84 52.51 -9.28
CA ASP A 802 26.50 53.93 -9.31
C ASP A 802 27.56 54.82 -8.63
N THR A 803 28.46 54.28 -7.78
CA THR A 803 29.40 55.10 -6.99
C THR A 803 30.87 54.78 -7.20
N GLY A 804 31.25 53.63 -7.76
CA GLY A 804 32.63 53.33 -8.18
C GLY A 804 33.69 53.33 -7.06
N ILE A 805 33.31 53.03 -5.82
CA ILE A 805 34.21 52.98 -4.65
C ILE A 805 34.20 51.55 -4.07
N GLU A 806 35.39 50.99 -3.82
CA GLU A 806 35.58 49.72 -3.11
C GLU A 806 35.06 49.82 -1.66
N THR A 807 34.31 48.82 -1.22
CA THR A 807 33.72 48.79 0.13
C THR A 807 34.74 48.42 1.20
N ASP A 808 34.71 49.18 2.31
CA ASP A 808 35.54 49.07 3.50
C ASP A 808 35.43 47.70 4.22
N GLU A 809 36.49 47.26 4.92
CA GLU A 809 36.61 45.96 5.63
C GLU A 809 35.39 45.61 6.52
N GLU A 810 34.71 46.62 7.08
CA GLU A 810 33.58 46.46 8.01
C GLU A 810 32.25 46.08 7.34
N ARG A 811 32.08 46.28 6.02
CA ARG A 811 30.81 46.01 5.30
C ARG A 811 30.73 44.65 4.61
N PHE A 812 31.84 43.96 4.46
CA PHE A 812 31.91 42.67 3.75
C PHE A 812 31.06 41.58 4.43
N MET A 813 31.17 41.40 5.76
CA MET A 813 30.47 40.32 6.48
C MET A 813 28.93 40.44 6.46
N PRO A 814 28.31 41.63 6.67
CA PRO A 814 26.86 41.81 6.53
C PRO A 814 26.34 41.54 5.12
N GLU A 815 27.05 42.01 4.09
CA GLU A 815 26.66 41.86 2.70
C GLU A 815 26.79 40.39 2.26
N PHE A 816 27.90 39.73 2.59
CA PHE A 816 28.12 38.31 2.34
C PHE A 816 27.03 37.44 3.01
N LYS A 817 26.60 37.80 4.24
CA LYS A 817 25.48 37.16 4.94
C LYS A 817 24.14 37.36 4.23
N GLY A 818 23.88 38.53 3.66
CA GLY A 818 22.67 38.82 2.88
C GLY A 818 22.60 38.04 1.56
N PHE A 819 23.74 37.85 0.90
CA PHE A 819 23.87 37.03 -0.30
C PHE A 819 23.60 35.54 -0.05
N LEU A 820 24.12 34.99 1.07
CA LEU A 820 23.81 33.61 1.48
C LEU A 820 22.31 33.37 1.66
N GLN A 821 21.56 34.37 2.15
CA GLN A 821 20.11 34.30 2.33
C GLN A 821 19.31 34.49 1.03
N PHE A 822 19.88 35.16 0.02
CA PHE A 822 19.26 35.34 -1.30
C PHE A 822 19.25 34.03 -2.10
N LEU A 823 20.33 33.25 -2.05
CA LEU A 823 20.46 31.97 -2.77
C LEU A 823 19.56 30.85 -2.21
N GLU A 824 19.22 30.88 -0.92
CA GLU A 824 18.22 29.97 -0.33
C GLU A 824 16.82 30.11 -0.98
N LYS A 825 16.51 31.25 -1.61
CA LYS A 825 15.21 31.52 -2.24
C LYS A 825 15.11 31.14 -3.72
N GLU A 826 16.22 31.04 -4.46
CA GLU A 826 16.24 30.74 -5.91
C GLU A 826 16.45 29.25 -6.23
N ALA A 827 16.65 28.39 -5.24
CA ALA A 827 17.08 26.99 -5.40
C ALA A 827 16.03 26.01 -5.96
N VAL A 828 14.91 26.47 -6.54
CA VAL A 828 13.85 25.58 -7.06
C VAL A 828 13.54 25.87 -8.53
N ALA A 829 14.38 25.35 -9.42
CA ALA A 829 14.01 25.13 -10.81
C ALA A 829 14.66 23.83 -11.30
N SER A 830 13.88 22.73 -11.32
CA SER A 830 14.29 21.48 -11.97
C SER A 830 14.20 21.64 -13.49
N CYS A 831 15.13 21.02 -14.22
CA CYS A 831 15.10 20.97 -15.68
C CYS A 831 14.19 19.83 -16.15
N ASP A 832 13.09 20.16 -16.81
CA ASP A 832 12.04 19.22 -17.26
C ASP A 832 12.55 18.13 -18.23
N ASP A 833 13.70 18.32 -18.88
CA ASP A 833 14.23 17.40 -19.89
C ASP A 833 14.95 16.15 -19.32
N GLN A 834 15.38 16.17 -18.06
CA GLN A 834 16.17 15.06 -17.47
C GLN A 834 15.32 13.91 -16.92
N LEU A 835 14.14 14.22 -16.40
CA LEU A 835 13.23 13.24 -15.80
C LEU A 835 12.75 12.17 -16.81
N PRO A 836 12.34 12.52 -18.05
CA PRO A 836 11.92 11.53 -19.05
C PRO A 836 13.04 10.58 -19.49
N MET A 837 14.29 11.06 -19.53
CA MET A 837 15.44 10.22 -19.88
C MET A 837 15.76 9.20 -18.77
N LEU A 838 15.65 9.60 -17.51
CA LEU A 838 15.82 8.71 -16.36
C LEU A 838 14.69 7.69 -16.26
N LEU A 839 13.44 8.09 -16.54
CA LEU A 839 12.30 7.18 -16.64
C LEU A 839 12.55 6.09 -17.70
N LYS A 840 13.02 6.48 -18.89
CA LYS A 840 13.34 5.55 -19.98
C LYS A 840 14.47 4.58 -19.61
N GLU A 841 15.54 5.09 -18.99
CA GLU A 841 16.65 4.26 -18.51
C GLU A 841 16.19 3.26 -17.44
N GLY A 842 15.43 3.72 -16.43
CA GLY A 842 14.89 2.86 -15.38
C GLY A 842 13.97 1.76 -15.92
N LEU A 843 13.11 2.07 -16.89
CA LEU A 843 12.25 1.07 -17.55
C LEU A 843 13.07 0.00 -18.30
N THR A 844 14.12 0.39 -19.02
CA THR A 844 14.99 -0.59 -19.70
C THR A 844 15.72 -1.50 -18.72
N LEU A 845 16.09 -0.98 -17.56
CA LEU A 845 16.72 -1.78 -16.49
C LEU A 845 15.72 -2.70 -15.81
N LYS A 846 14.52 -2.21 -15.55
CA LYS A 846 13.39 -2.99 -15.03
C LYS A 846 13.11 -4.20 -15.92
N GLU A 847 13.02 -4.03 -17.24
CA GLU A 847 12.84 -5.13 -18.21
C GLU A 847 14.02 -6.12 -18.23
N THR A 848 15.23 -5.63 -17.98
CA THR A 848 16.44 -6.47 -17.99
C THR A 848 16.55 -7.29 -16.70
N LEU A 849 16.18 -6.69 -15.56
CA LEU A 849 16.06 -7.36 -14.27
C LEU A 849 14.95 -8.41 -14.28
N SER A 850 13.76 -8.08 -14.78
CA SER A 850 12.63 -9.01 -14.80
C SER A 850 12.93 -10.29 -15.60
N LYS A 851 13.53 -10.16 -16.80
CA LYS A 851 13.97 -11.29 -17.63
C LYS A 851 14.99 -12.20 -16.95
N LYS A 852 15.82 -11.64 -16.07
CA LYS A 852 16.87 -12.40 -15.39
C LYS A 852 16.37 -13.01 -14.08
N VAL A 853 15.54 -12.32 -13.32
CA VAL A 853 14.88 -12.86 -12.13
C VAL A 853 14.00 -14.04 -12.51
N SER A 854 13.23 -13.94 -13.61
CA SER A 854 12.43 -15.06 -14.14
C SER A 854 13.29 -16.24 -14.61
N SER A 855 14.54 -16.01 -15.03
CA SER A 855 15.48 -17.07 -15.39
C SER A 855 16.14 -17.76 -14.19
N ILE A 856 16.06 -17.15 -13.00
CA ILE A 856 16.69 -17.65 -11.77
C ILE A 856 15.70 -18.49 -10.94
N LYS A 857 14.38 -18.27 -11.05
CA LYS A 857 13.33 -19.17 -10.52
C LYS A 857 12.02 -18.99 -11.33
N LEU A 858 11.56 -20.05 -12.04
CA LEU A 858 10.16 -20.47 -12.15
C LEU A 858 10.04 -21.81 -12.93
N GLU A 859 9.78 -22.91 -12.22
CA GLU A 859 8.73 -23.84 -12.68
C GLU A 859 7.43 -23.26 -12.12
N ASP A 860 6.51 -22.89 -13.01
CA ASP A 860 5.28 -22.15 -12.74
C ASP A 860 4.24 -23.06 -12.06
N PRO A 861 3.72 -22.76 -10.84
CA PRO A 861 2.66 -23.54 -10.22
C PRO A 861 1.26 -22.95 -10.45
N CYS A 862 1.08 -21.89 -11.25
CA CYS A 862 -0.22 -21.21 -11.41
C CYS A 862 -0.92 -21.38 -12.76
N SER A 863 -0.44 -22.26 -13.64
CA SER A 863 -1.11 -22.58 -14.90
C SER A 863 -1.53 -24.05 -15.01
N GLU A 864 -2.35 -24.53 -14.07
CA GLU A 864 -3.17 -25.73 -14.30
C GLU A 864 -4.62 -25.45 -13.88
N MET A 865 -5.31 -24.61 -14.65
CA MET A 865 -6.74 -24.84 -14.86
C MET A 865 -6.87 -25.84 -16.01
N MET A 866 -7.40 -27.02 -15.68
CA MET A 866 -7.83 -28.02 -16.66
C MET A 866 -8.78 -27.40 -17.68
N GLU A 867 -8.28 -27.14 -18.90
CA GLU A 867 -9.09 -27.24 -20.10
C GLU A 867 -8.83 -28.61 -20.72
N ILE A 868 -9.81 -29.49 -20.54
CA ILE A 868 -9.92 -30.70 -21.35
C ILE A 868 -10.36 -30.23 -22.73
N ASP A 869 -9.43 -30.20 -23.68
CA ASP A 869 -9.78 -30.24 -25.09
C ASP A 869 -9.00 -31.34 -25.79
N SER A 870 -9.78 -32.27 -26.33
CA SER A 870 -9.40 -33.48 -27.02
C SER A 870 -8.98 -33.18 -28.46
N GLU A 871 -7.71 -33.45 -28.81
CA GLU A 871 -7.24 -34.23 -29.98
C GLU A 871 -5.76 -33.94 -30.35
N PRO A 872 -5.06 -34.86 -31.06
CA PRO A 872 -3.72 -35.30 -30.68
C PRO A 872 -2.58 -34.59 -31.44
N GLN A 873 -1.58 -34.12 -30.70
CA GLN A 873 -0.30 -33.71 -31.29
C GLN A 873 0.73 -34.84 -31.27
N ALA A 874 1.47 -34.91 -32.37
CA ALA A 874 2.28 -36.04 -32.82
C ALA A 874 3.49 -36.37 -31.94
N ASN A 875 3.69 -37.68 -31.74
CA ASN A 875 4.85 -38.31 -31.13
C ASN A 875 6.20 -37.81 -31.69
N LYS A 876 6.96 -37.07 -30.88
CA LYS A 876 8.44 -36.99 -31.00
C LYS A 876 9.08 -37.48 -29.70
N LYS A 877 9.39 -38.77 -29.65
CA LYS A 877 10.13 -39.44 -28.57
C LYS A 877 11.52 -38.81 -28.40
N ARG A 878 11.81 -38.16 -27.27
CA ARG A 878 13.17 -37.79 -26.83
C ARG A 878 13.79 -38.97 -26.08
N LYS A 879 15.01 -39.39 -26.45
CA LYS A 879 15.81 -40.38 -25.70
C LYS A 879 16.38 -39.73 -24.44
N LEU A 880 16.34 -40.44 -23.31
CA LEU A 880 16.96 -40.00 -22.05
C LEU A 880 18.50 -39.96 -22.15
N PRO A 881 19.18 -38.98 -21.52
CA PRO A 881 20.64 -38.95 -21.39
C PRO A 881 21.19 -40.20 -20.69
N HIS A 882 22.32 -40.71 -21.17
CA HIS A 882 22.94 -41.98 -20.76
C HIS A 882 23.21 -42.07 -19.24
N GLU A 883 23.50 -40.93 -18.60
CA GLU A 883 23.79 -40.78 -17.18
C GLU A 883 22.58 -41.11 -16.28
N ILE A 884 21.36 -40.84 -16.75
CA ILE A 884 20.14 -41.16 -16.00
C ILE A 884 19.84 -42.66 -16.06
N CYS A 885 20.19 -43.34 -17.16
CA CYS A 885 20.09 -44.79 -17.25
C CYS A 885 21.07 -45.49 -16.31
N GLU A 886 22.29 -44.96 -16.15
CA GLU A 886 23.28 -45.48 -15.21
C GLU A 886 22.84 -45.25 -13.75
N GLY A 887 22.30 -44.07 -13.44
CA GLY A 887 21.67 -43.78 -12.15
C GLY A 887 20.51 -44.73 -11.81
N MET A 888 19.62 -45.00 -12.77
CA MET A 888 18.51 -45.95 -12.62
C MET A 888 19.00 -47.39 -12.37
N ALA A 889 20.06 -47.82 -13.06
CA ALA A 889 20.65 -49.14 -12.87
C ALA A 889 21.27 -49.28 -11.45
N LEU A 890 21.94 -48.25 -10.96
CA LEU A 890 22.48 -48.20 -9.59
C LEU A 890 21.36 -48.24 -8.55
N LEU A 891 20.27 -47.53 -8.77
CA LEU A 891 19.13 -47.48 -7.86
C LEU A 891 18.38 -48.82 -7.79
N HIS A 892 18.21 -49.48 -8.94
CA HIS A 892 17.67 -50.84 -9.01
C HIS A 892 18.59 -51.86 -8.32
N SER A 893 19.90 -51.73 -8.49
CA SER A 893 20.91 -52.57 -7.81
C SER A 893 20.85 -52.37 -6.29
N GLY A 894 20.80 -51.12 -5.81
CA GLY A 894 20.68 -50.79 -4.39
C GLY A 894 19.41 -51.34 -3.75
N LEU A 895 18.26 -51.23 -4.44
CA LEU A 895 16.98 -51.79 -3.97
C LEU A 895 16.96 -53.31 -3.95
N LYS A 896 17.69 -53.96 -4.87
CA LYS A 896 17.87 -55.41 -4.85
C LYS A 896 18.67 -55.82 -3.62
N VAL A 897 19.79 -55.14 -3.32
CA VAL A 897 20.61 -55.40 -2.13
C VAL A 897 19.82 -55.19 -0.83
N MET A 898 19.03 -54.11 -0.74
CA MET A 898 18.17 -53.86 0.42
C MET A 898 17.08 -54.93 0.57
N GLY A 899 16.46 -55.35 -0.53
CA GLY A 899 15.47 -56.44 -0.53
C GLY A 899 16.07 -57.78 -0.11
N ASP A 900 17.27 -58.12 -0.61
CA ASP A 900 17.98 -59.35 -0.27
C ASP A 900 18.43 -59.35 1.20
N GLY A 901 18.85 -58.18 1.73
CA GLY A 901 19.16 -57.97 3.13
C GLY A 901 17.95 -58.18 4.04
N ILE A 902 16.78 -57.66 3.67
CA ILE A 902 15.53 -57.88 4.40
C ILE A 902 15.08 -59.34 4.33
N ALA A 903 15.25 -60.01 3.18
CA ALA A 903 14.95 -61.43 3.05
C ALA A 903 15.87 -62.32 3.91
N GLN A 904 17.14 -61.93 4.08
CA GLN A 904 18.04 -62.55 5.06
C GLN A 904 17.61 -62.25 6.50
N TRP A 905 17.14 -61.04 6.77
CA TRP A 905 16.67 -60.63 8.10
C TRP A 905 15.38 -61.36 8.51
N GLN A 906 14.46 -61.61 7.56
CA GLN A 906 13.27 -62.44 7.76
C GLN A 906 13.59 -63.89 8.10
N LYS A 907 14.70 -64.44 7.56
CA LYS A 907 15.16 -65.81 7.88
C LYS A 907 15.70 -65.94 9.31
N GLN A 908 15.99 -64.84 10.01
CA GLN A 908 16.48 -64.84 11.39
C GLN A 908 15.36 -64.81 12.46
N GLN A 909 14.10 -65.09 12.09
CA GLN A 909 12.97 -65.32 13.00
C GLN A 909 12.69 -64.23 14.06
N TYR A 910 12.66 -62.96 13.64
CA TYR A 910 11.98 -61.90 14.39
C TYR A 910 10.84 -61.33 13.53
N ASP A 911 9.61 -61.76 13.81
CA ASP A 911 8.39 -61.28 13.14
C ASP A 911 7.99 -59.93 13.78
N SER A 912 8.71 -58.86 13.47
CA SER A 912 8.34 -57.49 13.88
C SER A 912 7.45 -56.84 12.83
N THR A 913 6.38 -56.18 13.28
CA THR A 913 5.45 -55.41 12.43
C THR A 913 6.19 -54.39 11.57
N GLU A 914 7.25 -53.78 12.09
CA GLU A 914 8.14 -52.85 11.38
C GLU A 914 8.77 -53.47 10.13
N LEU A 915 9.10 -54.76 10.16
CA LEU A 915 9.76 -55.44 9.03
C LEU A 915 8.78 -55.69 7.87
N ARG A 916 7.48 -55.85 8.16
CA ARG A 916 6.43 -55.89 7.13
C ARG A 916 6.20 -54.50 6.53
N THR A 917 6.24 -53.44 7.34
CA THR A 917 6.15 -52.06 6.84
C THR A 917 7.35 -51.73 5.96
N PHE A 918 8.57 -52.09 6.35
CA PHE A 918 9.75 -51.87 5.51
C PHE A 918 9.72 -52.66 4.19
N SER A 919 9.28 -53.92 4.22
CA SER A 919 9.12 -54.73 3.02
C SER A 919 8.07 -54.13 2.06
N THR A 920 6.95 -53.64 2.59
CA THR A 920 5.90 -52.99 1.79
C THR A 920 6.33 -51.64 1.22
N HIS A 921 7.09 -50.83 1.97
CA HIS A 921 7.65 -49.59 1.42
C HIS A 921 8.66 -49.87 0.29
N ILE A 922 9.51 -50.89 0.43
CA ILE A 922 10.46 -51.26 -0.62
C ILE A 922 9.77 -51.88 -1.84
N SER A 923 8.69 -52.64 -1.67
CA SER A 923 7.91 -53.12 -2.82
C SER A 923 7.23 -51.97 -3.56
N CYS A 924 6.63 -51.02 -2.84
CA CYS A 924 6.05 -49.82 -3.46
C CYS A 924 7.11 -49.01 -4.21
N LEU A 925 8.31 -48.86 -3.64
CA LEU A 925 9.40 -48.14 -4.31
C LEU A 925 9.89 -48.88 -5.56
N LYS A 926 9.99 -50.22 -5.50
CA LYS A 926 10.29 -51.07 -6.67
C LYS A 926 9.23 -50.92 -7.76
N ASP A 927 7.95 -50.87 -7.40
CA ASP A 927 6.84 -50.72 -8.35
C ASP A 927 6.85 -49.35 -9.02
N VAL A 928 7.14 -48.27 -8.28
CA VAL A 928 7.28 -46.91 -8.83
C VAL A 928 8.47 -46.83 -9.80
N ILE A 929 9.61 -47.46 -9.46
CA ILE A 929 10.79 -47.48 -10.33
C ILE A 929 10.57 -48.38 -11.55
N ALA A 930 9.86 -49.50 -11.39
CA ALA A 930 9.43 -50.37 -12.48
C ALA A 930 8.45 -49.65 -13.42
N HIS A 931 7.57 -48.80 -12.88
CA HIS A 931 6.69 -47.95 -13.66
C HIS A 931 7.45 -46.86 -14.43
N LEU A 932 8.43 -46.21 -13.79
CA LEU A 932 9.33 -45.24 -14.45
C LEU A 932 10.20 -45.87 -15.56
N THR A 933 10.64 -47.12 -15.36
CA THR A 933 11.34 -47.89 -16.41
C THR A 933 10.39 -48.41 -17.48
N GLY A 934 9.15 -48.78 -17.14
CA GLY A 934 8.11 -49.18 -18.09
C GLY A 934 7.65 -48.04 -19.00
N LEU A 935 7.60 -46.81 -18.47
CA LEU A 935 7.35 -45.59 -19.27
C LEU A 935 8.46 -45.31 -20.29
N THR A 936 9.65 -45.89 -20.11
CA THR A 936 10.80 -45.72 -21.01
C THR A 936 11.08 -46.95 -21.88
N GLY A 937 10.34 -48.05 -21.68
CA GLY A 937 10.55 -49.33 -22.36
C GLY A 937 9.26 -49.96 -22.89
N SER A 938 8.72 -49.45 -23.98
CA SER A 938 7.96 -50.26 -24.95
C SER A 938 8.59 -50.11 -26.35
N GLU A 939 9.47 -51.08 -26.62
CA GLU A 939 9.92 -51.76 -27.87
C GLU A 939 10.24 -50.87 -29.09
N LEU A 940 11.42 -50.94 -29.75
CA LEU A 940 12.42 -51.99 -29.95
C LEU A 940 13.83 -51.36 -30.04
#